data_AF-A0A1Q6WMZ3-F1
#
_entry.id   AF-A0A1Q6WMZ3-F1
#
_cell.length_a   1.000
_cell.length_b   1.000
_cell.length_c   1.000
_cell.angle_alpha   90.00
_cell.angle_beta   90.00
_cell.angle_gamma   90.00
#
_symmetry.space_group_name_H-M   'P 1'
#
loop_
_entity.id
_entity.type
_entity.pdbx_description
1 polymer ?
#
loop_
_entity_poly.entity_id
_entity_poly.type
_entity_poly.pdbx_seq_one_letter_code
_entity_poly.pdbx_strand_id
1 'polypeptide(L)'
;MARLMQITTPLAEDVLLFQRLHVYEELSRPFEHQLTLLSAQKDINLDDVLGKAVSVQLGIPKGKFRYFSGYVSRFAQSGMVGRYYRYTATSRPWLWFLSRTADCRIFQEMTVPDIIKQVFADHPTADFELKVSASYRKWNYCVQYRETDFNFVSRLMEQEGIYYYFRHDKGRHTMVLVDSTSAHSPYGDYGTIPYVVPERVRRTDQEYIDSWEISREIQPGVYAQDDFDFERPSAVLLTKKNVSRKHNEADYEIYDFPGEYLQKADGDHYAAVRMDELSTQFEIANAATNARGLCVGATFTLSDQTRDDQNREYLVLGANYDLEFSAYEGLSDPNPGTYQCSFRAMTTQQQFRPARTTPKPHVTGPQTAVVVGPAGDEIYTDKYGRVKVQFPWDRYGKKNENSSCWMRVSHPWAGKNWGMIAIPRIGQEVIVDFLEGDPDEPIITGRVYNAEQMPPYALPANMTQTGTKTRSTKGGDPSNFNEIRFEDKKGSEQLFIHAEKNQDIEVEHDETHWVGNDRTRRVDRDETVLIKRDLSFTVDRNKMVHIVGNHSENIDGAMSVIVGKNLTESVLINYAETVGGAMELNVGAALTMTVGAAMSESVGGAKSESIGGSKSETIGHDQTVQVGKNLTQSVQENQTTEVTKDCKQTVGGQYSIEVKKEATVMAKKIQLTADDEINLKTGSAEIIMKSNGDITISGGKITVKGSGDVILKGSKIAEN
;
A
#
# COMPACT_ATOMS: atom_id res chain seq x y z
N MET A 1 69.66 -40.74 -4.99
CA MET A 1 68.68 -40.89 -3.88
C MET A 1 67.74 -39.69 -3.95
N ALA A 2 66.42 -39.90 -3.83
CA ALA A 2 65.50 -38.77 -3.67
C ALA A 2 65.87 -38.01 -2.39
N ARG A 3 66.02 -36.68 -2.46
CA ARG A 3 66.35 -35.86 -1.30
C ARG A 3 65.19 -35.90 -0.30
N LEU A 4 65.50 -35.90 1.00
CA LEU A 4 64.50 -35.88 2.07
C LEU A 4 63.57 -34.66 1.96
N MET A 5 64.12 -33.53 1.48
CA MET A 5 63.40 -32.29 1.26
C MET A 5 63.80 -31.69 -0.10
N GLN A 6 62.82 -31.26 -0.89
CA GLN A 6 63.06 -30.63 -2.20
C GLN A 6 61.98 -29.59 -2.49
N ILE A 7 62.33 -28.50 -3.17
CA ILE A 7 61.36 -27.53 -3.68
C ILE A 7 61.19 -27.67 -5.19
N THR A 8 59.95 -27.56 -5.65
CA THR A 8 59.59 -27.35 -7.06
C THR A 8 59.11 -25.91 -7.22
N THR A 9 59.65 -25.19 -8.21
CA THR A 9 59.30 -23.79 -8.51
C THR A 9 58.97 -23.64 -10.00
N PRO A 10 58.44 -22.48 -10.43
CA PRO A 10 58.21 -22.18 -11.85
C PRO A 10 59.50 -22.02 -12.68
N LEU A 11 60.66 -21.88 -12.04
CA LEU A 11 61.96 -21.77 -12.69
C LEU A 11 62.51 -23.16 -13.04
N ALA A 12 63.57 -23.21 -13.85
CA ALA A 12 64.27 -24.46 -14.15
C ALA A 12 64.77 -25.16 -12.87
N GLU A 13 64.97 -26.47 -12.94
CA GLU A 13 65.48 -27.25 -11.81
C GLU A 13 66.80 -26.68 -11.28
N ASP A 14 67.00 -26.78 -9.97
CA ASP A 14 68.18 -26.30 -9.23
C ASP A 14 68.46 -24.78 -9.29
N VAL A 15 67.60 -23.96 -9.91
CA VAL A 15 67.73 -22.48 -9.84
C VAL A 15 67.47 -21.97 -8.43
N LEU A 16 66.46 -22.49 -7.75
CA LEU A 16 66.14 -22.20 -6.35
C LEU A 16 66.27 -23.48 -5.52
N LEU A 17 67.15 -23.46 -4.53
CA LEU A 17 67.43 -24.55 -3.62
C LEU A 17 66.68 -24.32 -2.31
N PHE A 18 66.03 -25.37 -1.80
CA PHE A 18 65.31 -25.33 -0.53
C PHE A 18 66.27 -25.22 0.66
N GLN A 19 66.15 -24.20 1.53
CA GLN A 19 66.93 -24.13 2.78
C GLN A 19 66.05 -24.36 4.01
N ARG A 20 64.97 -23.58 4.15
CA ARG A 20 64.08 -23.65 5.32
C ARG A 20 62.64 -23.40 4.90
N LEU A 21 61.70 -24.06 5.57
CA LEU A 21 60.28 -23.76 5.49
C LEU A 21 59.71 -23.71 6.91
N HIS A 22 59.02 -22.62 7.22
CA HIS A 22 58.12 -22.52 8.36
C HIS A 22 56.68 -22.47 7.83
N VAL A 23 55.81 -23.36 8.29
CA VAL A 23 54.40 -23.42 7.87
C VAL A 23 53.50 -23.14 9.05
N TYR A 24 52.52 -22.26 8.86
CA TYR A 24 51.36 -22.10 9.74
C TYR A 24 50.11 -22.63 9.03
N GLU A 25 49.43 -23.60 9.63
CA GLU A 25 48.15 -24.14 9.18
C GLU A 25 47.13 -24.17 10.32
N GLU A 26 45.87 -23.89 10.02
CA GLU A 26 44.78 -23.90 10.98
C GLU A 26 43.45 -24.19 10.27
N LEU A 27 42.56 -24.95 10.91
CA LEU A 27 41.21 -25.18 10.38
C LEU A 27 40.48 -23.86 10.18
N SER A 28 39.82 -23.74 9.04
CA SER A 28 39.08 -22.55 8.61
C SER A 28 39.93 -21.28 8.44
N ARG A 29 41.26 -21.43 8.30
CA ARG A 29 42.18 -20.32 8.02
C ARG A 29 43.06 -20.59 6.81
N PRO A 30 43.43 -19.56 6.02
CA PRO A 30 44.43 -19.70 4.97
C PRO A 30 45.79 -20.07 5.57
N PHE A 31 46.43 -21.11 5.04
CA PHE A 31 47.80 -21.45 5.44
C PHE A 31 48.81 -20.38 4.99
N GLU A 32 49.95 -20.35 5.66
CA GLU A 32 51.09 -19.52 5.29
C GLU A 32 52.39 -20.32 5.31
N HIS A 33 53.11 -20.33 4.20
CA HIS A 33 54.42 -20.94 4.05
C HIS A 33 55.48 -19.84 3.96
N GLN A 34 56.39 -19.78 4.93
CA GLN A 34 57.55 -18.90 4.92
C GLN A 34 58.79 -19.68 4.48
N LEU A 35 59.20 -19.47 3.24
CA LEU A 35 60.27 -20.18 2.57
C LEU A 35 61.55 -19.35 2.59
N THR A 36 62.67 -19.98 2.94
CA THR A 36 64.01 -19.49 2.66
C THR A 36 64.65 -20.38 1.60
N LEU A 37 65.11 -19.74 0.52
CA LEU A 37 65.64 -20.38 -0.67
C LEU A 37 67.04 -19.82 -0.96
N LEU A 38 67.88 -20.62 -1.60
CA LEU A 38 69.23 -20.25 -2.01
C LEU A 38 69.36 -20.37 -3.53
N SER A 39 70.08 -19.44 -4.16
CA SER A 39 70.40 -19.53 -5.59
C SER A 39 71.84 -19.10 -5.85
N ALA A 40 72.46 -19.66 -6.89
CA ALA A 40 73.72 -19.13 -7.42
C ALA A 40 73.49 -17.84 -8.25
N GLN A 41 72.26 -17.61 -8.71
CA GLN A 41 71.89 -16.44 -9.49
C GLN A 41 71.56 -15.26 -8.57
N LYS A 42 72.02 -14.06 -8.94
CA LYS A 42 71.85 -12.84 -8.15
C LYS A 42 70.67 -11.98 -8.61
N ASP A 43 70.13 -12.28 -9.78
CA ASP A 43 69.29 -11.44 -10.61
C ASP A 43 68.04 -12.20 -11.11
N ILE A 44 67.56 -13.18 -10.34
CA ILE A 44 66.26 -13.81 -10.58
C ILE A 44 65.18 -12.72 -10.65
N ASN A 45 64.48 -12.65 -11.78
CA ASN A 45 63.36 -11.74 -11.94
C ASN A 45 62.22 -12.18 -11.01
N LEU A 46 61.78 -11.28 -10.12
CA LEU A 46 60.80 -11.61 -9.09
C LEU A 46 59.44 -11.96 -9.68
N ASP A 47 59.08 -11.36 -10.82
CA ASP A 47 57.81 -11.60 -11.53
C ASP A 47 57.73 -13.01 -12.13
N ASP A 48 58.88 -13.67 -12.34
CA ASP A 48 58.89 -15.05 -12.81
C ASP A 48 58.45 -16.05 -11.74
N VAL A 49 58.35 -15.63 -10.49
CA VAL A 49 57.97 -16.46 -9.34
C VAL A 49 56.67 -15.97 -8.67
N LEU A 50 56.46 -14.66 -8.59
CA LEU A 50 55.29 -14.06 -7.94
C LEU A 50 53.97 -14.53 -8.58
N GLY A 51 52.99 -14.87 -7.76
CA GLY A 51 51.67 -15.34 -8.16
C GLY A 51 51.62 -16.78 -8.70
N LYS A 52 52.78 -17.45 -8.85
CA LYS A 52 52.86 -18.82 -9.39
C LYS A 52 52.97 -19.87 -8.29
N ALA A 53 52.65 -21.11 -8.63
CA ALA A 53 52.66 -22.23 -7.69
C ALA A 53 54.09 -22.69 -7.33
N VAL A 54 54.30 -22.99 -6.06
CA VAL A 54 55.51 -23.62 -5.51
C VAL A 54 55.10 -24.80 -4.63
N SER A 55 55.95 -25.81 -4.54
CA SER A 55 55.67 -27.02 -3.76
C SER A 55 56.95 -27.51 -3.08
N VAL A 56 56.92 -27.59 -1.74
CA VAL A 56 57.97 -28.28 -0.97
C VAL A 56 57.55 -29.72 -0.74
N GLN A 57 58.42 -30.66 -1.05
CA GLN A 57 58.25 -32.09 -0.86
C GLN A 57 59.02 -32.53 0.39
N LEU A 58 58.37 -33.29 1.26
CA LEU A 58 58.92 -33.89 2.48
C LEU A 58 58.80 -35.41 2.40
N GLY A 59 59.92 -36.13 2.56
CA GLY A 59 59.93 -37.59 2.64
C GLY A 59 59.27 -38.08 3.92
N ILE A 60 58.34 -39.02 3.78
CA ILE A 60 57.71 -39.77 4.89
C ILE A 60 58.07 -41.26 4.76
N PRO A 61 57.86 -42.10 5.78
CA PRO A 61 58.21 -43.52 5.74
C PRO A 61 57.63 -44.28 4.54
N LYS A 62 58.22 -45.45 4.23
CA LYS A 62 57.84 -46.32 3.09
C LYS A 62 57.99 -45.67 1.71
N GLY A 63 58.89 -44.68 1.56
CA GLY A 63 59.20 -44.04 0.28
C GLY A 63 58.07 -43.17 -0.28
N LYS A 64 57.11 -42.77 0.56
CA LYS A 64 56.04 -41.83 0.21
C LYS A 64 56.49 -40.38 0.46
N PHE A 65 55.73 -39.42 -0.04
CA PHE A 65 56.01 -37.99 0.13
C PHE A 65 54.76 -37.22 0.57
N ARG A 66 54.97 -36.23 1.43
CA ARG A 66 54.01 -35.16 1.74
C ARG A 66 54.43 -33.89 0.99
N TYR A 67 53.45 -33.08 0.59
CA TYR A 67 53.69 -31.82 -0.11
C TYR A 67 53.17 -30.63 0.71
N PHE A 68 53.82 -29.49 0.54
CA PHE A 68 53.39 -28.17 1.00
C PHE A 68 53.33 -27.25 -0.23
N SER A 69 52.18 -27.28 -0.88
CA SER A 69 51.91 -26.55 -2.12
C SER A 69 51.12 -25.28 -1.87
N GLY A 70 51.46 -24.21 -2.58
CA GLY A 70 50.71 -22.94 -2.57
C GLY A 70 51.22 -21.96 -3.62
N TYR A 71 50.64 -20.76 -3.66
CA TYR A 71 51.02 -19.70 -4.59
C TYR A 71 51.88 -18.65 -3.90
N VAL A 72 52.94 -18.19 -4.57
CA VAL A 72 53.84 -17.18 -4.01
C VAL A 72 53.15 -15.80 -3.98
N SER A 73 52.76 -15.36 -2.79
CA SER A 73 52.14 -14.06 -2.52
C SER A 73 53.15 -12.93 -2.33
N ARG A 74 54.40 -13.27 -1.97
CA ARG A 74 55.53 -12.34 -1.81
C ARG A 74 56.82 -13.05 -2.14
N PHE A 75 57.70 -12.41 -2.89
CA PHE A 75 59.05 -12.91 -3.17
C PHE A 75 60.06 -11.78 -3.01
N ALA A 76 61.18 -12.05 -2.35
CA ALA A 76 62.20 -11.03 -2.07
C ALA A 76 63.61 -11.65 -2.06
N GLN A 77 64.61 -10.83 -2.34
CA GLN A 77 66.03 -11.17 -2.15
C GLN A 77 66.52 -10.54 -0.84
N SER A 78 67.13 -11.33 0.04
CA SER A 78 67.41 -10.95 1.45
C SER A 78 68.90 -10.95 1.82
N GLY A 79 69.81 -11.08 0.85
CA GLY A 79 71.26 -11.00 1.05
C GLY A 79 72.00 -12.23 0.52
N MET A 80 73.19 -12.51 1.06
CA MET A 80 74.00 -13.70 0.73
C MET A 80 74.20 -14.60 1.95
N VAL A 81 74.33 -15.90 1.70
CA VAL A 81 74.71 -16.93 2.66
C VAL A 81 75.81 -17.75 2.02
N GLY A 82 77.00 -17.71 2.60
CA GLY A 82 78.22 -18.25 2.00
C GLY A 82 78.37 -17.84 0.53
N ARG A 83 78.20 -18.79 -0.39
CA ARG A 83 78.33 -18.58 -1.85
C ARG A 83 77.02 -18.34 -2.59
N TYR A 84 75.87 -18.46 -1.92
CA TYR A 84 74.55 -18.34 -2.53
C TYR A 84 73.88 -17.01 -2.17
N TYR A 85 73.03 -16.53 -3.07
CA TYR A 85 72.08 -15.45 -2.81
C TYR A 85 70.83 -16.02 -2.15
N ARG A 86 70.40 -15.40 -1.05
CA ARG A 86 69.22 -15.80 -0.29
C ARG A 86 67.98 -15.12 -0.84
N TYR A 87 66.97 -15.93 -1.12
CA TYR A 87 65.63 -15.49 -1.48
C TYR A 87 64.63 -15.93 -0.41
N THR A 88 63.65 -15.09 -0.13
CA THR A 88 62.54 -15.40 0.79
C THR A 88 61.23 -15.35 0.04
N ALA A 89 60.39 -16.36 0.21
CA ALA A 89 59.06 -16.41 -0.40
C ALA A 89 57.99 -16.63 0.66
N THR A 90 56.86 -15.94 0.54
CA THR A 90 55.64 -16.26 1.29
C THR A 90 54.65 -16.91 0.34
N SER A 91 54.33 -18.18 0.56
CA SER A 91 53.34 -18.92 -0.21
C SER A 91 52.02 -19.08 0.57
N ARG A 92 50.89 -18.90 -0.09
CA ARG A 92 49.53 -18.91 0.49
C ARG A 92 48.56 -19.70 -0.42
N PRO A 93 47.39 -20.14 0.08
CA PRO A 93 46.40 -20.80 -0.77
C PRO A 93 45.81 -19.84 -1.80
N TRP A 94 45.25 -20.39 -2.87
CA TRP A 94 44.45 -19.66 -3.85
C TRP A 94 43.35 -18.80 -3.18
N LEU A 95 42.78 -19.28 -2.07
CA LEU A 95 41.74 -18.57 -1.32
C LEU A 95 42.21 -17.18 -0.85
N TRP A 96 43.52 -17.00 -0.62
CA TRP A 96 44.07 -15.70 -0.25
C TRP A 96 43.91 -14.63 -1.34
N PHE A 97 43.90 -15.03 -2.62
CA PHE A 97 43.70 -14.07 -3.73
C PHE A 97 42.35 -13.37 -3.64
N LEU A 98 41.34 -14.00 -3.03
CA LEU A 98 40.03 -13.39 -2.81
C LEU A 98 40.08 -12.20 -1.83
N SER A 99 41.19 -12.02 -1.08
CA SER A 99 41.43 -10.82 -0.28
C SER A 99 41.93 -9.61 -1.10
N ARG A 100 42.12 -9.79 -2.42
CA ARG A 100 42.59 -8.75 -3.36
C ARG A 100 41.48 -8.23 -4.28
N THR A 101 40.26 -8.70 -4.08
CA THR A 101 39.05 -8.29 -4.80
C THR A 101 37.96 -7.99 -3.78
N ALA A 102 37.10 -7.03 -4.09
CA ALA A 102 35.95 -6.65 -3.27
C ALA A 102 34.81 -6.19 -4.18
N ASP A 103 33.57 -6.48 -3.78
CA ASP A 103 32.39 -6.19 -4.59
C ASP A 103 31.19 -5.77 -3.72
N CYS A 104 30.16 -5.24 -4.39
CA CYS A 104 28.80 -5.15 -3.88
C CYS A 104 27.88 -5.98 -4.78
N ARG A 105 27.38 -7.10 -4.28
CA ARG A 105 26.64 -8.09 -5.08
C ARG A 105 25.51 -8.73 -4.28
N ILE A 106 24.37 -8.91 -4.94
CA ILE A 106 23.18 -9.53 -4.38
C ILE A 106 23.09 -10.97 -4.89
N PHE A 107 22.85 -11.90 -3.96
CA PHE A 107 22.52 -13.29 -4.21
C PHE A 107 21.10 -13.54 -3.72
N GLN A 108 20.26 -14.12 -4.57
CA GLN A 108 18.86 -14.39 -4.24
C GLN A 108 18.54 -15.84 -4.48
N GLU A 109 17.74 -16.41 -3.59
CA GLU A 109 17.20 -17.75 -3.78
C GLU A 109 18.31 -18.80 -3.93
N MET A 110 19.34 -18.74 -3.08
CA MET A 110 20.49 -19.65 -3.12
C MET A 110 20.85 -20.17 -1.73
N THR A 111 21.44 -21.36 -1.67
CA THR A 111 22.07 -21.85 -0.42
C THR A 111 23.47 -21.26 -0.28
N VAL A 112 23.99 -21.13 0.95
CA VAL A 112 25.36 -20.66 1.17
C VAL A 112 26.42 -21.48 0.41
N PRO A 113 26.36 -22.83 0.38
CA PRO A 113 27.24 -23.62 -0.48
C PRO A 113 27.18 -23.23 -1.97
N ASP A 114 26.01 -22.88 -2.50
CA ASP A 114 25.87 -22.47 -3.90
C ASP A 114 26.39 -21.05 -4.14
N ILE A 115 26.21 -20.13 -3.18
CA ILE A 115 26.82 -18.79 -3.20
C ILE A 115 28.35 -18.92 -3.23
N ILE A 116 28.92 -19.73 -2.34
CA ILE A 116 30.38 -19.96 -2.27
C ILE A 116 30.89 -20.52 -3.60
N LYS A 117 30.22 -21.52 -4.19
CA LYS A 117 30.58 -22.06 -5.51
C LYS A 117 30.55 -20.99 -6.59
N GLN A 118 29.53 -20.12 -6.59
CA GLN A 118 29.41 -19.06 -7.57
C GLN A 118 30.53 -18.02 -7.43
N VAL A 119 30.86 -17.60 -6.21
CA VAL A 119 32.00 -16.71 -5.96
C VAL A 119 33.30 -17.38 -6.41
N PHE A 120 33.52 -18.64 -6.06
CA PHE A 120 34.73 -19.37 -6.46
C PHE A 120 34.83 -19.59 -7.97
N ALA A 121 33.72 -19.71 -8.69
CA ALA A 121 33.70 -19.85 -10.14
C ALA A 121 34.25 -18.61 -10.88
N ASP A 122 34.20 -17.43 -10.24
CA ASP A 122 34.79 -16.21 -10.78
C ASP A 122 36.34 -16.21 -10.68
N HIS A 123 36.93 -17.19 -9.97
CA HIS A 123 38.38 -17.30 -9.70
C HIS A 123 39.01 -18.56 -10.33
N PRO A 124 39.78 -18.44 -11.43
CA PRO A 124 40.32 -19.60 -12.16
C PRO A 124 41.27 -20.51 -11.35
N THR A 125 41.90 -19.98 -10.30
CA THR A 125 42.79 -20.75 -9.42
C THR A 125 42.05 -21.54 -8.34
N ALA A 126 40.73 -21.39 -8.24
CA ALA A 126 39.92 -22.06 -7.24
C ALA A 126 39.92 -23.57 -7.45
N ASP A 127 40.42 -24.30 -6.47
CA ASP A 127 40.40 -25.75 -6.40
C ASP A 127 39.84 -26.17 -5.05
N PHE A 128 38.63 -26.73 -5.07
CA PHE A 128 37.90 -27.05 -3.86
C PHE A 128 36.99 -28.27 -4.02
N GLU A 129 36.64 -28.87 -2.89
CA GLU A 129 35.78 -30.03 -2.77
C GLU A 129 34.77 -29.78 -1.64
N LEU A 130 33.47 -30.00 -1.88
CA LEU A 130 32.45 -29.92 -0.84
C LEU A 130 32.18 -31.33 -0.27
N LYS A 131 32.43 -31.49 1.02
CA LYS A 131 32.10 -32.68 1.84
C LYS A 131 31.23 -32.29 3.02
N VAL A 132 30.16 -31.55 2.74
CA VAL A 132 29.15 -31.16 3.71
C VAL A 132 28.05 -32.23 3.78
N SER A 133 27.51 -32.46 4.96
CA SER A 133 26.51 -33.50 5.26
C SER A 133 25.17 -32.94 5.74
N ALA A 134 25.14 -31.68 6.19
CA ALA A 134 23.94 -30.99 6.61
C ALA A 134 23.10 -30.48 5.42
N SER A 135 21.84 -30.19 5.68
CA SER A 135 20.97 -29.46 4.77
C SER A 135 21.06 -27.97 5.08
N TYR A 136 21.31 -27.14 4.07
CA TYR A 136 21.41 -25.69 4.22
C TYR A 136 20.14 -25.01 3.72
N ARG A 137 19.71 -23.98 4.46
CA ARG A 137 18.55 -23.18 4.05
C ARG A 137 18.83 -22.42 2.76
N LYS A 138 17.77 -22.11 2.03
CA LYS A 138 17.80 -21.21 0.90
C LYS A 138 17.61 -19.79 1.40
N TRP A 139 18.59 -18.93 1.14
CA TRP A 139 18.54 -17.52 1.48
C TRP A 139 17.74 -16.78 0.41
N ASN A 140 16.66 -16.11 0.82
CA ASN A 140 15.85 -15.29 -0.10
C ASN A 140 16.64 -14.08 -0.62
N TYR A 141 17.53 -13.55 0.23
CA TYR A 141 18.34 -12.37 -0.03
C TYR A 141 19.62 -12.46 0.81
N CYS A 142 20.78 -12.36 0.17
CA CYS A 142 22.09 -12.32 0.82
C CYS A 142 23.02 -11.41 0.01
N VAL A 143 23.69 -10.48 0.67
CA VAL A 143 24.39 -9.37 0.04
C VAL A 143 25.85 -9.39 0.48
N GLN A 144 26.75 -9.46 -0.51
CA GLN A 144 28.13 -9.04 -0.33
C GLN A 144 28.14 -7.51 -0.40
N TYR A 145 28.51 -6.82 0.67
CA TYR A 145 28.46 -5.35 0.72
C TYR A 145 29.78 -4.75 1.19
N ARG A 146 30.51 -4.11 0.26
CA ARG A 146 31.78 -3.39 0.53
C ARG A 146 32.82 -4.24 1.28
N GLU A 147 32.85 -5.53 1.00
CA GLU A 147 33.76 -6.49 1.60
C GLU A 147 34.48 -7.30 0.53
N THR A 148 35.63 -7.86 0.89
CA THR A 148 36.38 -8.73 -0.03
C THR A 148 35.63 -10.04 -0.27
N ASP A 149 35.85 -10.68 -1.42
CA ASP A 149 35.27 -11.99 -1.70
C ASP A 149 35.67 -13.02 -0.62
N PHE A 150 36.88 -12.88 -0.08
CA PHE A 150 37.38 -13.70 1.01
C PHE A 150 36.56 -13.49 2.29
N ASN A 151 36.38 -12.24 2.71
CA ASN A 151 35.56 -11.95 3.90
C ASN A 151 34.13 -12.47 3.73
N PHE A 152 33.54 -12.26 2.55
CA PHE A 152 32.17 -12.69 2.27
C PHE A 152 32.00 -14.19 2.42
N VAL A 153 32.82 -15.00 1.75
CA VAL A 153 32.71 -16.47 1.89
C VAL A 153 33.09 -16.93 3.29
N SER A 154 34.05 -16.28 3.95
CA SER A 154 34.47 -16.64 5.30
C SER A 154 33.38 -16.41 6.34
N ARG A 155 32.71 -15.24 6.34
CA ARG A 155 31.62 -14.99 7.30
C ARG A 155 30.42 -15.92 7.07
N LEU A 156 30.10 -16.25 5.80
CA LEU A 156 29.01 -17.18 5.49
C LEU A 156 29.33 -18.60 5.95
N MET A 157 30.57 -19.05 5.74
CA MET A 157 31.04 -20.34 6.29
C MET A 157 30.97 -20.33 7.81
N GLU A 158 31.48 -19.28 8.45
CA GLU A 158 31.43 -19.11 9.90
C GLU A 158 29.99 -19.13 10.44
N GLN A 159 29.04 -18.51 9.74
CA GLN A 159 27.61 -18.46 10.10
C GLN A 159 26.91 -19.83 9.97
N GLU A 160 27.13 -20.54 8.88
CA GLU A 160 26.51 -21.84 8.62
C GLU A 160 27.21 -23.01 9.34
N GLY A 161 28.35 -22.74 9.99
CA GLY A 161 29.15 -23.76 10.65
C GLY A 161 29.98 -24.61 9.69
N ILE A 162 30.16 -24.14 8.46
CA ILE A 162 31.07 -24.71 7.47
C ILE A 162 32.49 -24.25 7.82
N TYR A 163 33.45 -25.15 7.68
CA TYR A 163 34.86 -24.83 7.80
C TYR A 163 35.63 -25.58 6.72
N TYR A 164 36.94 -25.34 6.66
CA TYR A 164 37.77 -25.93 5.62
C TYR A 164 39.17 -26.28 6.12
N TYR A 165 39.82 -27.16 5.37
CA TYR A 165 41.25 -27.44 5.46
C TYR A 165 41.82 -27.62 4.05
N PHE A 166 43.15 -27.73 3.94
CA PHE A 166 43.80 -27.89 2.64
C PHE A 166 44.44 -29.27 2.54
N ARG A 167 44.15 -29.96 1.43
CA ARG A 167 44.85 -31.18 1.02
C ARG A 167 45.92 -30.79 0.01
N HIS A 168 47.17 -31.11 0.29
CA HIS A 168 48.30 -30.76 -0.57
C HIS A 168 48.78 -31.96 -1.39
N ASP A 169 48.91 -31.73 -2.68
CA ASP A 169 49.47 -32.64 -3.68
C ASP A 169 50.65 -31.94 -4.39
N LYS A 170 51.38 -32.65 -5.25
CA LYS A 170 52.53 -32.07 -5.95
C LYS A 170 52.10 -30.90 -6.84
N GLY A 171 52.48 -29.67 -6.47
CA GLY A 171 52.18 -28.45 -7.23
C GLY A 171 50.73 -27.97 -7.17
N ARG A 172 49.91 -28.54 -6.27
CA ARG A 172 48.47 -28.27 -6.16
C ARG A 172 48.02 -28.37 -4.70
N HIS A 173 47.02 -27.59 -4.31
CA HIS A 173 46.33 -27.75 -3.04
C HIS A 173 44.83 -27.59 -3.25
N THR A 174 44.03 -28.49 -2.65
CA THR A 174 42.57 -28.48 -2.73
C THR A 174 42.00 -28.04 -1.39
N MET A 175 41.12 -27.03 -1.41
CA MET A 175 40.35 -26.61 -0.24
C MET A 175 39.18 -27.58 -0.02
N VAL A 176 39.14 -28.28 1.10
CA VAL A 176 38.06 -29.23 1.41
C VAL A 176 37.12 -28.57 2.40
N LEU A 177 35.90 -28.24 1.96
CA LEU A 177 34.84 -27.67 2.79
C LEU A 177 34.06 -28.78 3.47
N VAL A 178 33.87 -28.66 4.78
CA VAL A 178 33.27 -29.68 5.66
C VAL A 178 32.41 -29.02 6.73
N ASP A 179 31.51 -29.80 7.32
CA ASP A 179 30.61 -29.37 8.40
C ASP A 179 30.51 -30.38 9.55
N SER A 180 31.29 -31.46 9.51
CA SER A 180 31.21 -32.53 10.49
C SER A 180 32.57 -33.17 10.69
N THR A 181 32.87 -33.60 11.93
CA THR A 181 34.09 -34.36 12.22
C THR A 181 34.15 -35.68 11.44
N SER A 182 33.00 -36.23 11.05
CA SER A 182 32.89 -37.46 10.25
C SER A 182 33.44 -37.34 8.82
N ALA A 183 33.62 -36.11 8.30
CA ALA A 183 34.18 -35.85 6.98
C ALA A 183 35.73 -35.89 6.96
N HIS A 184 36.36 -36.04 8.13
CA HIS A 184 37.80 -36.14 8.29
C HIS A 184 38.28 -37.59 8.32
N SER A 185 39.53 -37.80 7.92
CA SER A 185 40.16 -39.12 7.94
C SER A 185 41.65 -38.98 8.28
N PRO A 186 42.31 -40.05 8.74
CA PRO A 186 43.75 -40.02 8.93
C PRO A 186 44.52 -39.75 7.64
N TYR A 187 45.68 -39.11 7.78
CA TYR A 187 46.58 -38.91 6.65
C TYR A 187 47.41 -40.16 6.39
N GLY A 188 47.07 -40.92 5.34
CA GLY A 188 47.81 -42.12 4.95
C GLY A 188 47.90 -43.15 6.10
N ASP A 189 49.13 -43.54 6.47
CA ASP A 189 49.37 -44.57 7.49
C ASP A 189 49.45 -43.99 8.92
N TYR A 190 49.12 -42.71 9.12
CA TYR A 190 49.24 -41.99 10.41
C TYR A 190 47.98 -42.07 11.29
N GLY A 191 47.20 -43.16 11.18
CA GLY A 191 45.98 -43.37 11.97
C GLY A 191 46.21 -43.55 13.46
N THR A 192 47.42 -43.97 13.86
CA THR A 192 47.82 -44.08 15.27
C THR A 192 49.23 -43.53 15.41
N ILE A 193 49.45 -42.67 16.40
CA ILE A 193 50.77 -42.09 16.70
C ILE A 193 51.08 -42.34 18.18
N PRO A 194 52.20 -43.00 18.51
CA PRO A 194 52.55 -43.28 19.90
C PRO A 194 53.11 -42.04 20.60
N TYR A 195 52.78 -41.90 21.88
CA TYR A 195 53.45 -40.99 22.79
C TYR A 195 54.73 -41.63 23.31
N VAL A 196 55.85 -40.90 23.25
CA VAL A 196 57.15 -41.35 23.78
C VAL A 196 57.65 -40.32 24.78
N VAL A 197 57.73 -40.74 26.04
CA VAL A 197 58.28 -39.91 27.12
C VAL A 197 59.71 -39.47 26.79
N PRO A 198 60.06 -38.18 26.95
CA PRO A 198 61.37 -37.65 26.56
C PRO A 198 62.59 -38.39 27.13
N GLU A 199 62.43 -39.04 28.29
CA GLU A 199 63.47 -39.74 29.05
C GLU A 199 63.78 -41.16 28.53
N ARG A 200 62.97 -41.71 27.61
CA ARG A 200 63.24 -43.03 27.01
C ARG A 200 64.24 -42.93 25.86
N VAL A 201 65.00 -44.01 25.65
CA VAL A 201 65.89 -44.14 24.47
C VAL A 201 65.05 -44.06 23.19
N ARG A 202 65.20 -42.96 22.46
CA ARG A 202 64.49 -42.70 21.19
C ARG A 202 65.15 -43.52 20.09
N ARG A 203 64.36 -44.30 19.34
CA ARG A 203 64.86 -44.88 18.08
C ARG A 203 64.95 -43.77 17.04
N THR A 204 66.06 -43.72 16.29
CA THR A 204 66.34 -42.65 15.32
C THR A 204 65.36 -42.64 14.15
N ASP A 205 64.67 -43.76 13.90
CA ASP A 205 63.72 -43.98 12.81
C ASP A 205 62.25 -43.97 13.24
N GLN A 206 61.96 -43.81 14.54
CA GLN A 206 60.59 -43.81 15.05
C GLN A 206 59.97 -42.40 15.03
N GLU A 207 58.74 -42.32 14.54
CA GLU A 207 57.89 -41.12 14.62
C GLU A 207 56.95 -41.25 15.83
N TYR A 208 56.84 -40.18 16.63
CA TYR A 208 56.14 -40.15 17.91
C TYR A 208 55.71 -38.72 18.28
N ILE A 209 54.82 -38.63 19.27
CA ILE A 209 54.52 -37.39 20.00
C ILE A 209 55.36 -37.41 21.29
N ASP A 210 56.10 -36.34 21.58
CA ASP A 210 56.97 -36.25 22.78
C ASP A 210 56.59 -35.14 23.76
N SER A 211 55.65 -34.29 23.38
CA SER A 211 55.00 -33.34 24.27
C SER A 211 53.50 -33.42 24.10
N TRP A 212 52.77 -33.42 25.22
CA TRP A 212 51.31 -33.47 25.25
C TRP A 212 50.79 -32.74 26.49
N GLU A 213 50.14 -31.61 26.26
CA GLU A 213 49.50 -30.78 27.27
C GLU A 213 48.00 -30.72 26.97
N ILE A 214 47.17 -31.23 27.87
CA ILE A 214 45.72 -31.12 27.79
C ILE A 214 45.25 -30.01 28.71
N SER A 215 44.55 -29.01 28.17
CA SER A 215 43.99 -27.90 28.92
C SER A 215 42.47 -27.86 28.80
N ARG A 216 41.79 -27.39 29.86
CA ARG A 216 40.37 -27.04 29.80
C ARG A 216 40.14 -25.61 30.25
N GLU A 217 39.25 -24.91 29.57
CA GLU A 217 38.87 -23.53 29.86
C GLU A 217 37.36 -23.40 30.05
N ILE A 218 36.89 -22.58 31.00
CA ILE A 218 35.45 -22.37 31.21
C ILE A 218 34.87 -21.69 29.96
N GLN A 219 33.81 -22.27 29.42
CA GLN A 219 33.04 -21.71 28.30
C GLN A 219 31.57 -21.61 28.73
N PRO A 220 30.78 -20.72 28.10
CA PRO A 220 29.32 -20.70 28.30
C PRO A 220 28.71 -22.08 28.05
N GLY A 221 27.68 -22.43 28.82
CA GLY A 221 26.94 -23.70 28.71
C GLY A 221 25.64 -23.59 27.93
N VAL A 222 25.13 -22.36 27.74
CA VAL A 222 23.89 -22.09 27.02
C VAL A 222 24.10 -20.98 26.00
N TYR A 223 23.60 -21.19 24.79
CA TYR A 223 23.44 -20.14 23.79
C TYR A 223 21.97 -20.03 23.40
N ALA A 224 21.40 -18.84 23.53
CA ALA A 224 20.02 -18.52 23.20
C ALA A 224 19.97 -17.35 22.22
N GLN A 225 19.00 -17.37 21.30
CA GLN A 225 18.81 -16.31 20.32
C GLN A 225 17.34 -16.22 19.91
N ASP A 226 16.91 -15.05 19.47
CA ASP A 226 15.54 -14.80 19.00
C ASP A 226 15.54 -13.95 17.73
N ASP A 227 14.38 -13.87 17.08
CA ASP A 227 14.19 -13.09 15.86
C ASP A 227 12.71 -12.65 15.70
N PHE A 228 12.40 -11.85 14.69
CA PHE A 228 11.05 -11.38 14.40
C PHE A 228 10.63 -11.63 12.93
N ASP A 229 9.59 -12.45 12.77
CA ASP A 229 8.95 -12.66 11.47
C ASP A 229 7.64 -11.85 11.34
N PHE A 230 7.65 -10.82 10.51
CA PHE A 230 6.46 -9.99 10.30
C PHE A 230 5.31 -10.74 9.58
N GLU A 231 5.59 -11.83 8.86
CA GLU A 231 4.53 -12.65 8.24
C GLU A 231 3.84 -13.54 9.27
N ARG A 232 4.51 -13.83 10.40
CA ARG A 232 3.99 -14.55 11.57
C ARG A 232 4.36 -13.82 12.87
N PRO A 233 3.79 -12.63 13.15
CA PRO A 233 4.24 -11.74 14.23
C PRO A 233 4.01 -12.29 15.66
N SER A 234 3.28 -13.39 15.79
CA SER A 234 3.06 -14.09 17.07
C SER A 234 3.78 -15.44 17.15
N ALA A 235 4.62 -15.78 16.17
CA ALA A 235 5.43 -16.99 16.22
C ALA A 235 6.46 -16.89 17.35
N VAL A 236 6.67 -18.00 18.06
CA VAL A 236 7.74 -18.11 19.04
C VAL A 236 8.99 -18.57 18.32
N LEU A 237 9.93 -17.64 18.12
CA LEU A 237 11.17 -17.87 17.40
C LEU A 237 12.37 -18.12 18.31
N LEU A 238 12.27 -17.88 19.62
CA LEU A 238 13.33 -18.16 20.59
C LEU A 238 13.85 -19.60 20.45
N THR A 239 15.14 -19.71 20.15
CA THR A 239 15.86 -20.98 20.07
C THR A 239 17.01 -20.98 21.05
N LYS A 240 17.35 -22.17 21.59
CA LYS A 240 18.45 -22.32 22.53
C LYS A 240 19.09 -23.69 22.45
N LYS A 241 20.39 -23.73 22.69
CA LYS A 241 21.18 -24.97 22.85
C LYS A 241 21.88 -24.96 24.20
N ASN A 242 21.83 -26.10 24.89
CA ASN A 242 22.51 -26.32 26.17
C ASN A 242 23.52 -27.47 26.02
N VAL A 243 24.73 -27.26 26.54
CA VAL A 243 25.77 -28.28 26.72
C VAL A 243 26.14 -28.33 28.20
N SER A 244 25.64 -29.34 28.90
CA SER A 244 25.91 -29.52 30.33
C SER A 244 27.31 -30.08 30.58
N ARG A 245 28.06 -29.47 31.49
CA ARG A 245 29.39 -29.93 31.92
C ARG A 245 29.43 -30.13 33.43
N LYS A 246 30.36 -30.97 33.89
CA LYS A 246 30.43 -31.42 35.31
C LYS A 246 31.22 -30.49 36.24
N HIS A 247 31.94 -29.51 35.70
CA HIS A 247 32.70 -28.56 36.51
C HIS A 247 31.77 -27.47 37.06
N ASN A 248 32.20 -26.77 38.10
CA ASN A 248 31.48 -25.60 38.61
C ASN A 248 31.46 -24.47 37.56
N GLU A 249 30.50 -23.55 37.67
CA GLU A 249 30.41 -22.37 36.79
C GLU A 249 30.29 -22.72 35.30
N ALA A 250 29.59 -23.81 34.98
CA ALA A 250 29.42 -24.35 33.62
C ALA A 250 28.17 -23.87 32.88
N ASP A 251 27.24 -23.18 33.57
CA ASP A 251 25.87 -22.96 33.09
C ASP A 251 25.60 -21.51 32.66
N TYR A 252 26.65 -20.70 32.42
CA TYR A 252 26.49 -19.33 31.92
C TYR A 252 25.79 -19.32 30.54
N GLU A 253 24.85 -18.38 30.38
CA GLU A 253 24.09 -18.18 29.15
C GLU A 253 24.58 -16.96 28.37
N ILE A 254 24.72 -17.11 27.05
CA ILE A 254 24.81 -16.01 26.09
C ILE A 254 23.46 -15.89 25.38
N TYR A 255 22.93 -14.67 25.32
CA TYR A 255 21.73 -14.32 24.55
C TYR A 255 22.08 -13.30 23.47
N ASP A 256 21.53 -13.47 22.26
CA ASP A 256 21.77 -12.59 21.10
C ASP A 256 20.47 -12.29 20.33
N PHE A 257 20.38 -11.11 19.73
CA PHE A 257 19.28 -10.69 18.85
C PHE A 257 19.81 -9.64 17.85
N PRO A 258 19.50 -9.74 16.55
CA PRO A 258 18.72 -10.79 15.89
C PRO A 258 19.52 -12.08 15.64
N GLY A 259 18.81 -13.21 15.47
CA GLY A 259 19.41 -14.50 15.15
C GLY A 259 19.60 -14.79 13.65
N GLU A 260 19.07 -13.92 12.78
CA GLU A 260 19.10 -14.00 11.31
C GLU A 260 18.33 -15.19 10.73
N TYR A 261 17.19 -15.55 11.31
CA TYR A 261 16.35 -16.65 10.84
C TYR A 261 14.86 -16.36 10.97
N LEU A 262 14.08 -16.92 10.04
CA LEU A 262 12.62 -16.84 10.09
C LEU A 262 11.99 -18.18 10.48
N GLN A 263 12.66 -19.31 10.23
CA GLN A 263 12.17 -20.63 10.63
C GLN A 263 12.88 -21.12 11.89
N LYS A 264 12.11 -21.64 12.84
CA LYS A 264 12.66 -22.14 14.11
C LYS A 264 13.72 -23.24 13.90
N ALA A 265 13.56 -24.09 12.89
CA ALA A 265 14.54 -25.14 12.57
C ALA A 265 15.92 -24.57 12.19
N ASP A 266 15.93 -23.44 11.46
CA ASP A 266 17.18 -22.74 11.11
C ASP A 266 17.80 -22.10 12.37
N GLY A 267 16.97 -21.51 13.24
CA GLY A 267 17.41 -20.98 14.53
C GLY A 267 17.99 -22.05 15.46
N ASP A 268 17.38 -23.23 15.51
CA ASP A 268 17.88 -24.37 16.30
C ASP A 268 19.24 -24.86 15.77
N HIS A 269 19.43 -24.85 14.44
CA HIS A 269 20.72 -25.13 13.79
C HIS A 269 21.77 -24.08 14.16
N TYR A 270 21.47 -22.79 14.01
CA TYR A 270 22.40 -21.72 14.34
C TYR A 270 22.78 -21.71 15.83
N ALA A 271 21.82 -21.92 16.74
CA ALA A 271 22.10 -22.04 18.17
C ALA A 271 23.03 -23.24 18.47
N ALA A 272 22.85 -24.37 17.76
CA ALA A 272 23.75 -25.51 17.87
C ALA A 272 25.16 -25.18 17.34
N VAL A 273 25.27 -24.52 16.18
CA VAL A 273 26.55 -24.07 15.61
C VAL A 273 27.28 -23.13 16.58
N ARG A 274 26.60 -22.14 17.16
CA ARG A 274 27.21 -21.21 18.13
C ARG A 274 27.67 -21.91 19.41
N MET A 275 26.89 -22.88 19.88
CA MET A 275 27.26 -23.67 21.05
C MET A 275 28.48 -24.57 20.81
N ASP A 276 28.58 -25.16 19.61
CA ASP A 276 29.74 -25.95 19.20
C ASP A 276 30.98 -25.07 18.96
N GLU A 277 30.80 -23.83 18.46
CA GLU A 277 31.87 -22.82 18.33
C GLU A 277 32.48 -22.50 19.70
N LEU A 278 31.65 -22.13 20.67
CA LEU A 278 32.09 -21.87 22.04
C LEU A 278 32.71 -23.11 22.68
N SER A 279 32.16 -24.28 22.39
CA SER A 279 32.69 -25.54 22.90
C SER A 279 34.07 -25.88 22.33
N THR A 280 34.40 -25.45 21.11
CA THR A 280 35.67 -25.76 20.43
C THR A 280 36.89 -25.42 21.29
N GLN A 281 36.82 -24.39 22.13
CA GLN A 281 37.92 -23.95 23.00
C GLN A 281 37.91 -24.61 24.40
N PHE A 282 36.90 -25.43 24.71
CA PHE A 282 36.74 -26.03 26.04
C PHE A 282 37.85 -26.99 26.41
N GLU A 283 38.25 -27.89 25.51
CA GLU A 283 39.27 -28.90 25.76
C GLU A 283 40.21 -28.97 24.56
N ILE A 284 41.45 -28.53 24.75
CA ILE A 284 42.47 -28.44 23.71
C ILE A 284 43.70 -29.22 24.17
N ALA A 285 44.25 -30.03 23.27
CA ALA A 285 45.55 -30.67 23.43
C ALA A 285 46.60 -29.90 22.62
N ASN A 286 47.60 -29.34 23.29
CA ASN A 286 48.81 -28.79 22.67
C ASN A 286 49.92 -29.84 22.71
N ALA A 287 50.60 -30.06 21.59
CA ALA A 287 51.54 -31.17 21.48
C ALA A 287 52.71 -30.87 20.53
N ALA A 288 53.78 -31.64 20.66
CA ALA A 288 54.92 -31.63 19.75
C ALA A 288 55.21 -33.03 19.22
N THR A 289 55.61 -33.12 17.97
CA THR A 289 55.86 -34.38 17.27
C THR A 289 56.92 -34.27 16.20
N ASN A 290 57.62 -35.37 15.94
CA ASN A 290 58.45 -35.56 14.75
C ASN A 290 57.72 -36.34 13.63
N ALA A 291 56.44 -36.68 13.80
CA ALA A 291 55.64 -37.37 12.81
C ALA A 291 55.36 -36.47 11.59
N ARG A 292 55.97 -36.82 10.45
CA ARG A 292 55.98 -35.98 9.25
C ARG A 292 54.64 -35.97 8.49
N GLY A 293 53.80 -36.97 8.71
CA GLY A 293 52.46 -37.06 8.12
C GLY A 293 51.34 -36.40 8.92
N LEU A 294 51.60 -35.86 10.11
CA LEU A 294 50.57 -35.17 10.88
C LEU A 294 50.18 -33.85 10.19
N CYS A 295 48.95 -33.73 9.69
CA CYS A 295 48.46 -32.54 8.99
C CYS A 295 47.15 -31.98 9.59
N VAL A 296 46.94 -30.67 9.42
CA VAL A 296 45.69 -30.03 9.83
C VAL A 296 44.50 -30.62 9.06
N GLY A 297 43.40 -30.88 9.77
CA GLY A 297 42.22 -31.55 9.20
C GLY A 297 42.35 -33.07 9.06
N ALA A 298 43.44 -33.70 9.51
CA ALA A 298 43.48 -35.16 9.68
C ALA A 298 43.07 -35.58 11.09
N THR A 299 42.52 -36.78 11.20
CA THR A 299 42.33 -37.45 12.50
C THR A 299 43.49 -38.38 12.82
N PHE A 300 43.77 -38.59 14.10
CA PHE A 300 44.72 -39.60 14.56
C PHE A 300 44.31 -40.12 15.95
N THR A 301 44.66 -41.37 16.25
CA THR A 301 44.55 -41.94 17.60
C THR A 301 45.87 -41.77 18.33
N LEU A 302 45.84 -41.12 19.50
CA LEU A 302 46.98 -41.11 20.42
C LEU A 302 47.08 -42.47 21.13
N SER A 303 48.26 -43.10 21.12
CA SER A 303 48.52 -44.32 21.89
C SER A 303 49.67 -44.13 22.89
N ASP A 304 49.76 -45.02 23.87
CA ASP A 304 50.87 -45.09 24.83
C ASP A 304 51.08 -43.82 25.69
N GLN A 305 50.06 -42.96 25.78
CA GLN A 305 50.06 -41.83 26.71
C GLN A 305 49.86 -42.34 28.14
N THR A 306 50.61 -41.76 29.08
CA THR A 306 50.61 -42.09 30.51
C THR A 306 49.25 -41.86 31.18
N ARG A 307 48.45 -40.95 30.64
CA ARG A 307 47.08 -40.66 31.08
C ARG A 307 46.08 -41.37 30.17
N ASP A 308 45.50 -42.47 30.66
CA ASP A 308 44.69 -43.40 29.85
C ASP A 308 43.51 -42.76 29.12
N ASP A 309 42.80 -41.81 29.73
CA ASP A 309 41.65 -41.12 29.12
C ASP A 309 42.04 -40.27 27.90
N GLN A 310 43.33 -39.99 27.71
CA GLN A 310 43.86 -39.27 26.55
C GLN A 310 44.19 -40.18 25.37
N ASN A 311 44.23 -41.51 25.54
CA ASN A 311 44.48 -42.46 24.45
C ASN A 311 43.21 -42.67 23.61
N ARG A 312 42.90 -41.70 22.76
CA ARG A 312 41.68 -41.65 21.95
C ARG A 312 41.93 -40.92 20.63
N GLU A 313 40.90 -40.80 19.80
CA GLU A 313 40.98 -40.11 18.52
C GLU A 313 40.85 -38.58 18.69
N TYR A 314 41.69 -37.86 17.96
CA TYR A 314 41.72 -36.40 17.90
C TYR A 314 41.70 -35.90 16.46
N LEU A 315 41.13 -34.71 16.28
CA LEU A 315 41.22 -33.91 15.06
C LEU A 315 42.30 -32.84 15.23
N VAL A 316 43.24 -32.76 14.28
CA VAL A 316 44.27 -31.71 14.27
C VAL A 316 43.66 -30.38 13.83
N LEU A 317 43.65 -29.41 14.73
CA LEU A 317 43.03 -28.10 14.53
C LEU A 317 43.97 -27.06 13.93
N GLY A 318 45.26 -27.17 14.22
CA GLY A 318 46.27 -26.24 13.74
C GLY A 318 47.67 -26.78 14.03
N ALA A 319 48.63 -26.41 13.20
CA ALA A 319 50.00 -26.90 13.30
C ALA A 319 51.02 -25.88 12.77
N ASN A 320 52.17 -25.86 13.43
CA ASN A 320 53.36 -25.16 13.00
C ASN A 320 54.42 -26.19 12.62
N TYR A 321 54.94 -26.09 11.39
CA TYR A 321 55.98 -27.00 10.89
C TYR A 321 57.27 -26.24 10.65
N ASP A 322 58.38 -26.73 11.20
CA ASP A 322 59.72 -26.23 10.93
C ASP A 322 60.53 -27.31 10.21
N LEU A 323 60.91 -27.01 8.97
CA LEU A 323 61.75 -27.85 8.12
C LEU A 323 63.03 -27.08 7.78
N GLU A 324 64.19 -27.70 7.99
CA GLU A 324 65.48 -27.14 7.58
C GLU A 324 66.33 -28.19 6.87
N PHE A 325 67.04 -27.79 5.83
CA PHE A 325 68.00 -28.63 5.11
C PHE A 325 69.32 -27.88 4.92
N SER A 326 70.37 -28.34 5.63
CA SER A 326 71.64 -27.62 5.79
C SER A 326 72.79 -28.12 4.91
N ALA A 327 72.54 -29.08 4.01
CA ALA A 327 73.60 -29.80 3.28
C ALA A 327 74.40 -28.99 2.24
N TYR A 328 73.98 -27.78 1.86
CA TYR A 328 74.58 -27.04 0.73
C TYR A 328 75.92 -26.34 1.05
N GLU A 329 76.24 -26.15 2.34
CA GLU A 329 77.46 -25.45 2.79
C GLU A 329 78.47 -26.34 3.56
N GLY A 330 78.14 -27.62 3.82
CA GLY A 330 79.11 -28.67 4.16
C GLY A 330 79.82 -28.56 5.51
N LEU A 331 79.35 -29.37 6.48
CA LEU A 331 80.18 -30.37 7.17
C LEU A 331 79.38 -31.68 7.12
N SER A 332 80.07 -32.82 7.18
CA SER A 332 79.51 -34.17 7.09
C SER A 332 78.54 -34.47 8.24
N ASP A 333 77.37 -33.84 8.24
CA ASP A 333 76.29 -34.15 9.16
C ASP A 333 75.57 -35.40 8.64
N PRO A 334 75.57 -36.52 9.39
CA PRO A 334 74.86 -37.72 8.97
C PRO A 334 73.35 -37.53 8.86
N ASN A 335 72.77 -36.44 9.41
CA ASN A 335 71.35 -36.07 9.27
C ASN A 335 71.19 -34.63 8.75
N PRO A 336 71.29 -34.39 7.43
CA PRO A 336 71.30 -33.03 6.86
C PRO A 336 69.96 -32.27 6.92
N GLY A 337 68.91 -32.84 7.52
CA GLY A 337 67.61 -32.19 7.59
C GLY A 337 66.89 -32.42 8.92
N THR A 338 66.32 -31.36 9.47
CA THR A 338 65.54 -31.37 10.72
C THR A 338 64.06 -31.13 10.41
N TYR A 339 63.19 -31.80 11.18
CA TYR A 339 61.75 -31.61 11.12
C TYR A 339 61.20 -31.58 12.54
N GLN A 340 60.42 -30.54 12.84
CA GLN A 340 59.66 -30.45 14.08
C GLN A 340 58.27 -29.91 13.77
N CYS A 341 57.26 -30.46 14.45
CA CYS A 341 55.89 -29.99 14.37
C CYS A 341 55.37 -29.73 15.78
N SER A 342 54.83 -28.54 16.03
CA SER A 342 53.93 -28.30 17.16
C SER A 342 52.51 -28.20 16.63
N PHE A 343 51.54 -28.72 17.36
CA PHE A 343 50.16 -28.74 16.90
C PHE A 343 49.19 -28.66 18.06
N ARG A 344 47.95 -28.29 17.72
CA ARG A 344 46.81 -28.32 18.61
C ARG A 344 45.74 -29.24 18.06
N ALA A 345 45.07 -29.96 18.95
CA ALA A 345 44.05 -30.93 18.57
C ALA A 345 42.89 -30.94 19.56
N MET A 346 41.72 -31.37 19.08
CA MET A 346 40.52 -31.61 19.91
C MET A 346 40.03 -33.04 19.74
N THR A 347 39.31 -33.56 20.73
CA THR A 347 38.66 -34.87 20.63
C THR A 347 37.63 -34.89 19.49
N THR A 348 37.55 -36.00 18.73
CA THR A 348 36.53 -36.15 17.66
C THR A 348 35.11 -36.32 18.20
N GLN A 349 34.95 -36.55 19.51
CA GLN A 349 33.65 -36.58 20.19
C GLN A 349 32.97 -35.22 20.27
N GLN A 350 33.73 -34.13 20.08
CA GLN A 350 33.21 -32.78 20.05
C GLN A 350 33.21 -32.27 18.61
N GLN A 351 32.18 -31.51 18.25
CA GLN A 351 32.09 -30.93 16.91
C GLN A 351 32.91 -29.64 16.84
N PHE A 352 33.80 -29.56 15.85
CA PHE A 352 34.49 -28.30 15.53
C PHE A 352 33.54 -27.34 14.81
N ARG A 353 33.54 -26.08 15.23
CA ARG A 353 32.99 -24.96 14.47
C ARG A 353 33.98 -23.79 14.51
N PRO A 354 34.14 -23.05 13.40
CA PRO A 354 35.05 -21.92 13.35
C PRO A 354 34.52 -20.75 14.18
N ALA A 355 35.43 -19.99 14.78
CA ALA A 355 35.09 -18.75 15.47
C ALA A 355 34.64 -17.67 14.48
N ARG A 356 33.62 -16.88 14.83
CA ARG A 356 33.15 -15.71 14.08
C ARG A 356 34.12 -14.53 14.21
N THR A 357 35.24 -14.59 13.51
CA THR A 357 36.24 -13.52 13.50
C THR A 357 36.12 -12.62 12.28
N THR A 358 35.44 -13.08 11.22
CA THR A 358 35.32 -12.32 9.99
C THR A 358 34.24 -11.26 10.18
N PRO A 359 34.56 -9.96 10.06
CA PRO A 359 33.59 -8.90 10.30
C PRO A 359 32.43 -9.00 9.31
N LYS A 360 31.19 -9.03 9.82
CA LYS A 360 30.00 -8.87 9.00
C LYS A 360 29.90 -7.41 8.50
N PRO A 361 29.58 -7.16 7.23
CA PRO A 361 29.39 -5.81 6.74
C PRO A 361 28.23 -5.13 7.46
N HIS A 362 28.37 -3.81 7.68
CA HIS A 362 27.35 -2.99 8.31
C HIS A 362 27.11 -1.73 7.48
N VAL A 363 25.84 -1.47 7.15
CA VAL A 363 25.42 -0.25 6.48
C VAL A 363 25.22 0.84 7.52
N THR A 364 26.13 1.80 7.55
CA THR A 364 26.16 2.85 8.58
C THR A 364 25.01 3.86 8.52
N GLY A 365 24.17 3.81 7.49
CA GLY A 365 23.06 4.74 7.32
C GLY A 365 22.26 4.48 6.05
N PRO A 366 21.11 5.15 5.91
CA PRO A 366 20.18 4.89 4.82
C PRO A 366 20.76 5.30 3.47
N GLN A 367 20.26 4.66 2.42
CA GLN A 367 20.65 4.88 1.03
C GLN A 367 19.42 5.18 0.18
N THR A 368 19.60 5.73 -1.02
CA THR A 368 18.51 5.80 -1.99
C THR A 368 18.55 4.64 -2.96
N ALA A 369 17.38 4.23 -3.42
CA ALA A 369 17.19 3.20 -4.43
C ALA A 369 16.01 3.55 -5.34
N VAL A 370 15.98 2.97 -6.53
CA VAL A 370 14.89 3.19 -7.50
C VAL A 370 13.94 2.00 -7.45
N VAL A 371 12.63 2.25 -7.32
CA VAL A 371 11.61 1.19 -7.33
C VAL A 371 11.54 0.55 -8.72
N VAL A 372 11.48 -0.78 -8.77
CA VAL A 372 11.48 -1.57 -10.02
C VAL A 372 10.41 -2.65 -10.00
N GLY A 373 10.09 -3.16 -11.19
CA GLY A 373 9.12 -4.24 -11.40
C GLY A 373 9.10 -4.70 -12.86
N PRO A 374 8.12 -5.53 -13.24
CA PRO A 374 7.98 -6.04 -14.59
C PRO A 374 7.78 -4.92 -15.62
N ALA A 375 8.26 -5.14 -16.84
CA ALA A 375 8.08 -4.18 -17.93
C ALA A 375 6.58 -3.98 -18.25
N GLY A 376 6.16 -2.72 -18.39
CA GLY A 376 4.77 -2.35 -18.69
C GLY A 376 3.85 -2.19 -17.46
N ASP A 377 4.37 -2.44 -16.26
CA ASP A 377 3.70 -2.10 -15.01
C ASP A 377 4.13 -0.72 -14.50
N GLU A 378 3.21 0.01 -13.86
CA GLU A 378 3.53 1.24 -13.10
C GLU A 378 3.66 0.97 -11.60
N ILE A 379 3.04 -0.11 -11.12
CA ILE A 379 3.00 -0.51 -9.72
C ILE A 379 3.24 -2.02 -9.65
N TYR A 380 4.21 -2.44 -8.85
CA TYR A 380 4.49 -3.84 -8.57
C TYR A 380 4.63 -4.04 -7.07
N THR A 381 3.60 -4.62 -6.45
CA THR A 381 3.49 -4.80 -5.00
C THR A 381 2.88 -6.16 -4.67
N ASP A 382 3.16 -6.66 -3.47
CA ASP A 382 2.55 -7.88 -2.94
C ASP A 382 1.43 -7.60 -1.91
N LYS A 383 0.90 -8.66 -1.28
CA LYS A 383 -0.18 -8.60 -0.28
C LYS A 383 0.15 -7.79 0.98
N TYR A 384 1.42 -7.46 1.21
CA TYR A 384 1.88 -6.68 2.36
C TYR A 384 2.23 -5.23 2.00
N GLY A 385 2.03 -4.82 0.75
CA GLY A 385 2.44 -3.48 0.30
C GLY A 385 3.95 -3.34 0.08
N ARG A 386 4.69 -4.46 -0.04
CA ARG A 386 6.13 -4.44 -0.29
C ARG A 386 6.41 -4.11 -1.75
N VAL A 387 7.56 -3.48 -2.03
CA VAL A 387 8.05 -3.24 -3.40
C VAL A 387 9.46 -3.78 -3.57
N LYS A 388 9.94 -3.84 -4.81
CA LYS A 388 11.33 -4.18 -5.13
C LYS A 388 12.06 -2.94 -5.62
N VAL A 389 13.38 -2.91 -5.43
CA VAL A 389 14.22 -1.75 -5.80
C VAL A 389 15.50 -2.19 -6.52
N GLN A 390 16.11 -1.26 -7.24
CA GLN A 390 17.47 -1.35 -7.73
C GLN A 390 18.33 -0.38 -6.93
N PHE A 391 19.36 -0.89 -6.26
CA PHE A 391 20.37 -0.05 -5.62
C PHE A 391 21.34 0.55 -6.65
N PRO A 392 21.85 1.78 -6.44
CA PRO A 392 22.81 2.40 -7.36
C PRO A 392 24.14 1.63 -7.50
N TRP A 393 24.53 0.90 -6.46
CA TRP A 393 25.77 0.11 -6.44
C TRP A 393 25.59 -1.30 -7.01
N ASP A 394 24.34 -1.76 -7.24
CA ASP A 394 24.11 -3.06 -7.84
C ASP A 394 24.32 -2.97 -9.36
N ARG A 395 25.42 -3.61 -9.81
CA ARG A 395 25.86 -3.65 -11.21
C ARG A 395 25.33 -4.85 -11.98
N TYR A 396 24.74 -5.83 -11.29
CA TYR A 396 24.27 -7.09 -11.88
C TYR A 396 22.76 -7.09 -12.09
N GLY A 397 22.02 -6.28 -11.32
CA GLY A 397 20.60 -6.06 -11.50
C GLY A 397 20.25 -5.48 -12.88
N LYS A 398 19.10 -5.90 -13.39
CA LYS A 398 18.60 -5.51 -14.72
C LYS A 398 17.50 -4.45 -14.66
N LYS A 399 17.33 -3.79 -13.51
CA LYS A 399 16.25 -2.83 -13.24
C LYS A 399 14.86 -3.40 -13.49
N ASN A 400 14.64 -4.64 -13.04
CA ASN A 400 13.38 -5.37 -13.20
C ASN A 400 12.95 -6.07 -11.89
N GLU A 401 11.94 -6.92 -11.95
CA GLU A 401 11.40 -7.64 -10.80
C GLU A 401 12.37 -8.62 -10.11
N ASN A 402 13.56 -8.85 -10.67
CA ASN A 402 14.59 -9.74 -10.12
C ASN A 402 15.80 -8.97 -9.53
N SER A 403 15.68 -7.66 -9.34
CA SER A 403 16.79 -6.83 -8.85
C SER A 403 17.00 -6.91 -7.33
N SER A 404 15.93 -7.19 -6.57
CA SER A 404 16.01 -7.30 -5.12
C SER A 404 14.96 -8.27 -4.55
N CYS A 405 15.02 -8.47 -3.23
CA CYS A 405 13.92 -9.03 -2.46
C CYS A 405 12.75 -8.04 -2.32
N TRP A 406 11.63 -8.53 -1.78
CA TRP A 406 10.50 -7.69 -1.40
C TRP A 406 10.82 -6.89 -0.13
N MET A 407 10.79 -5.57 -0.22
CA MET A 407 11.08 -4.65 0.88
C MET A 407 9.81 -4.04 1.45
N ARG A 408 9.66 -4.08 2.77
CA ARG A 408 8.57 -3.39 3.47
C ARG A 408 8.70 -1.89 3.30
N VAL A 409 7.55 -1.22 3.21
CA VAL A 409 7.47 0.22 3.02
C VAL A 409 6.87 0.85 4.27
N SER A 410 7.58 1.82 4.84
CA SER A 410 7.07 2.66 5.91
C SER A 410 5.90 3.52 5.39
N HIS A 411 4.85 3.56 6.20
CA HIS A 411 3.64 4.30 5.94
C HIS A 411 3.40 5.31 7.07
N PRO A 412 2.78 6.47 6.78
CA PRO A 412 2.52 7.49 7.80
C PRO A 412 1.66 6.99 8.98
N TRP A 413 0.76 6.02 8.73
CA TRP A 413 -0.09 5.43 9.75
C TRP A 413 -0.48 4.00 9.36
N ALA A 414 -0.22 3.00 10.21
CA ALA A 414 -0.49 1.60 9.92
C ALA A 414 -1.12 0.88 11.12
N GLY A 415 -2.39 0.46 10.98
CA GLY A 415 -3.14 -0.33 11.95
C GLY A 415 -3.67 -1.63 11.34
N LYS A 416 -4.41 -2.40 12.15
CA LYS A 416 -4.99 -3.69 11.74
C LYS A 416 -6.11 -3.50 10.71
N ASN A 417 -5.78 -3.51 9.42
CA ASN A 417 -6.67 -3.24 8.28
C ASN A 417 -7.21 -1.80 8.19
N TRP A 418 -6.49 -0.81 8.74
CA TRP A 418 -6.82 0.61 8.63
C TRP A 418 -5.54 1.45 8.69
N GLY A 419 -5.55 2.67 8.15
CA GLY A 419 -4.39 3.56 8.13
C GLY A 419 -4.21 4.28 6.79
N MET A 420 -3.01 4.83 6.57
CA MET A 420 -2.63 5.51 5.32
C MET A 420 -1.75 4.61 4.48
N ILE A 421 -2.04 4.49 3.18
CA ILE A 421 -1.26 3.69 2.24
C ILE A 421 -0.92 4.49 1.00
N ALA A 422 0.37 4.49 0.64
CA ALA A 422 0.89 5.14 -0.56
C ALA A 422 2.01 4.27 -1.13
N ILE A 423 1.66 3.30 -1.98
CA ILE A 423 2.63 2.35 -2.54
C ILE A 423 3.58 3.10 -3.49
N PRO A 424 4.92 3.01 -3.30
CA PRO A 424 5.90 3.54 -4.24
C PRO A 424 5.71 2.93 -5.64
N ARG A 425 5.79 3.76 -6.68
CA ARG A 425 5.63 3.34 -8.08
C ARG A 425 6.98 3.08 -8.73
N ILE A 426 6.99 2.23 -9.76
CA ILE A 426 8.19 1.93 -10.54
C ILE A 426 8.78 3.23 -11.09
N GLY A 427 10.10 3.40 -10.95
CA GLY A 427 10.84 4.59 -11.32
C GLY A 427 10.96 5.66 -10.23
N GLN A 428 10.20 5.56 -9.14
CA GLN A 428 10.32 6.51 -8.02
C GLN A 428 11.56 6.22 -7.17
N GLU A 429 12.16 7.27 -6.62
CA GLU A 429 13.28 7.18 -5.69
C GLU A 429 12.77 7.07 -4.24
N VAL A 430 13.29 6.07 -3.53
CA VAL A 430 12.95 5.77 -2.14
C VAL A 430 14.20 5.78 -1.27
N ILE A 431 14.03 6.07 0.01
CA ILE A 431 15.07 5.92 1.02
C ILE A 431 14.92 4.52 1.63
N VAL A 432 15.99 3.73 1.56
CA VAL A 432 16.11 2.39 2.12
C VAL A 432 17.04 2.45 3.33
N ASP A 433 16.52 2.04 4.46
CA ASP A 433 17.28 1.77 5.68
C ASP A 433 17.48 0.25 5.84
N PHE A 434 18.31 -0.14 6.79
CA PHE A 434 18.71 -1.53 7.00
C PHE A 434 18.55 -1.88 8.48
N LEU A 435 17.72 -2.87 8.81
CA LEU A 435 17.48 -3.27 10.20
C LEU A 435 18.79 -3.76 10.82
N GLU A 436 19.14 -3.26 12.02
CA GLU A 436 20.45 -3.47 12.66
C GLU A 436 21.67 -3.11 11.78
N GLY A 437 21.44 -2.31 10.74
CA GLY A 437 22.42 -1.99 9.70
C GLY A 437 22.85 -3.20 8.86
N ASP A 438 22.09 -4.29 8.86
CA ASP A 438 22.38 -5.49 8.08
C ASP A 438 22.00 -5.30 6.60
N PRO A 439 22.96 -5.39 5.64
CA PRO A 439 22.66 -5.32 4.20
C PRO A 439 21.59 -6.31 3.73
N ASP A 440 21.38 -7.41 4.46
CA ASP A 440 20.41 -8.46 4.14
C ASP A 440 18.97 -8.12 4.59
N GLU A 441 18.79 -7.09 5.41
CA GLU A 441 17.48 -6.67 5.97
C GLU A 441 17.03 -5.26 5.56
N PRO A 442 16.82 -4.99 4.26
CA PRO A 442 16.42 -3.67 3.79
C PRO A 442 14.93 -3.36 4.08
N ILE A 443 14.66 -2.12 4.47
CA ILE A 443 13.32 -1.56 4.69
C ILE A 443 13.22 -0.13 4.14
N ILE A 444 12.16 0.17 3.38
CA ILE A 444 11.97 1.52 2.83
C ILE A 444 11.36 2.42 3.92
N THR A 445 12.04 3.52 4.24
CA THR A 445 11.65 4.45 5.31
C THR A 445 11.18 5.81 4.80
N GLY A 446 11.46 6.14 3.53
CA GLY A 446 11.13 7.46 2.98
C GLY A 446 11.01 7.48 1.46
N ARG A 447 10.62 8.65 0.95
CA ARG A 447 10.47 8.97 -0.48
C ARG A 447 11.08 10.34 -0.71
N VAL A 448 11.75 10.54 -1.84
CA VAL A 448 12.36 11.83 -2.19
C VAL A 448 12.03 12.20 -3.63
N TYR A 449 11.89 13.49 -3.88
CA TYR A 449 11.83 14.05 -5.22
C TYR A 449 13.24 14.24 -5.77
N ASN A 450 13.39 14.19 -7.09
CA ASN A 450 14.64 14.44 -7.80
C ASN A 450 14.38 15.18 -9.13
N ALA A 451 15.41 15.37 -9.96
CA ALA A 451 15.29 16.15 -11.20
C ALA A 451 14.36 15.52 -12.25
N GLU A 452 14.14 14.20 -12.21
CA GLU A 452 13.19 13.49 -13.08
C GLU A 452 11.81 13.40 -12.43
N GLN A 453 11.77 13.17 -11.11
CA GLN A 453 10.57 13.09 -10.29
C GLN A 453 10.44 14.39 -9.48
N MET A 454 10.09 15.49 -10.15
CA MET A 454 9.97 16.81 -9.51
C MET A 454 8.77 16.90 -8.55
N PRO A 455 8.82 17.77 -7.53
CA PRO A 455 7.67 18.07 -6.67
C PRO A 455 6.43 18.50 -7.47
N PRO A 456 5.20 18.22 -6.97
CA PRO A 456 3.96 18.45 -7.71
C PRO A 456 3.64 19.93 -7.98
N TYR A 457 4.20 20.84 -7.17
CA TYR A 457 4.00 22.28 -7.28
C TYR A 457 5.33 22.94 -7.64
N ALA A 458 5.31 23.90 -8.56
CA ALA A 458 6.53 24.55 -9.02
C ALA A 458 7.18 25.33 -7.86
N LEU A 459 8.40 24.94 -7.48
CA LEU A 459 9.20 25.57 -6.43
C LEU A 459 10.32 26.42 -7.03
N PRO A 460 10.70 27.55 -6.39
CA PRO A 460 10.21 28.03 -5.09
C PRO A 460 8.93 28.88 -5.15
N ALA A 461 8.34 29.09 -6.33
CA ALA A 461 7.20 30.01 -6.51
C ALA A 461 5.98 29.68 -5.64
N ASN A 462 5.71 28.39 -5.42
CA ASN A 462 4.57 27.89 -4.64
C ASN A 462 4.98 27.31 -3.28
N MET A 463 5.96 27.92 -2.60
CA MET A 463 6.50 27.43 -1.31
C MET A 463 5.47 27.36 -0.17
N THR A 464 4.33 28.05 -0.29
CA THR A 464 3.22 28.04 0.69
C THR A 464 2.18 26.96 0.40
N GLN A 465 2.35 26.15 -0.65
CA GLN A 465 1.43 25.07 -0.99
C GLN A 465 1.87 23.74 -0.38
N THR A 466 0.92 23.05 0.26
CA THR A 466 1.09 21.71 0.80
C THR A 466 -0.08 20.83 0.38
N GLY A 467 0.14 19.54 0.13
CA GLY A 467 -0.98 18.65 -0.17
C GLY A 467 -0.57 17.28 -0.71
N THR A 468 -1.59 16.52 -1.09
CA THR A 468 -1.46 15.20 -1.68
C THR A 468 -2.02 15.25 -3.09
N LYS A 469 -1.16 14.99 -4.08
CA LYS A 469 -1.54 14.88 -5.49
C LYS A 469 -1.23 13.48 -5.98
N THR A 470 -2.25 12.80 -6.49
CA THR A 470 -2.15 11.42 -7.00
C THR A 470 -2.01 11.41 -8.53
N ARG A 471 -1.97 10.22 -9.14
CA ARG A 471 -1.96 10.05 -10.59
C ARG A 471 -2.77 8.82 -10.96
N SER A 472 -3.68 8.94 -11.92
CA SER A 472 -4.40 7.78 -12.47
C SER A 472 -3.40 6.74 -13.00
N THR A 473 -3.71 5.46 -12.81
CA THR A 473 -2.87 4.32 -13.25
C THR A 473 -3.78 3.25 -13.86
N LYS A 474 -3.39 2.59 -14.96
CA LYS A 474 -2.18 2.82 -15.77
C LYS A 474 -2.42 3.88 -16.85
N GLY A 475 -1.35 4.53 -17.31
CA GLY A 475 -1.35 5.43 -18.47
C GLY A 475 -1.89 6.84 -18.20
N GLY A 476 -1.96 7.27 -16.94
CA GLY A 476 -2.43 8.60 -16.59
C GLY A 476 -1.45 9.70 -17.01
N ASP A 477 -1.94 10.72 -17.70
CA ASP A 477 -1.15 11.88 -18.09
C ASP A 477 -1.19 12.98 -16.98
N PRO A 478 -0.46 14.11 -17.13
CA PRO A 478 -0.44 15.20 -16.15
C PRO A 478 -1.80 15.77 -15.72
N SER A 479 -2.84 15.60 -16.53
CA SER A 479 -4.20 16.05 -16.24
C SER A 479 -5.02 15.06 -15.42
N ASN A 480 -4.64 13.77 -15.35
CA ASN A 480 -5.44 12.75 -14.67
C ASN A 480 -5.01 12.54 -13.21
N PHE A 481 -5.66 13.19 -12.26
CA PHE A 481 -5.25 13.10 -10.85
C PHE A 481 -6.39 13.37 -9.86
N ASN A 482 -6.24 12.85 -8.65
CA ASN A 482 -6.99 13.34 -7.49
C ASN A 482 -6.06 14.19 -6.62
N GLU A 483 -6.54 15.30 -6.08
CA GLU A 483 -5.73 16.25 -5.31
C GLU A 483 -6.50 16.83 -4.12
N ILE A 484 -5.81 16.91 -2.98
CA ILE A 484 -6.20 17.76 -1.84
C ILE A 484 -5.00 18.68 -1.59
N ARG A 485 -5.18 19.99 -1.77
CA ARG A 485 -4.14 21.01 -1.63
C ARG A 485 -4.60 22.14 -0.71
N PHE A 486 -3.69 22.52 0.18
CA PHE A 486 -3.77 23.68 1.07
C PHE A 486 -2.83 24.75 0.54
N GLU A 487 -3.32 25.97 0.36
CA GLU A 487 -2.56 27.18 0.06
C GLU A 487 -2.60 28.10 1.28
N ASP A 488 -1.43 28.37 1.86
CA ASP A 488 -1.27 29.20 3.06
C ASP A 488 -0.77 30.62 2.75
N LYS A 489 -0.80 31.04 1.47
CA LYS A 489 -0.48 32.42 1.10
C LYS A 489 -1.50 33.39 1.67
N LYS A 490 -1.06 34.19 2.64
CA LYS A 490 -1.89 35.18 3.34
C LYS A 490 -2.68 36.10 2.40
N GLY A 491 -3.99 36.15 2.59
CA GLY A 491 -4.92 36.93 1.77
C GLY A 491 -5.31 36.26 0.44
N SER A 492 -4.88 35.02 0.24
CA SER A 492 -5.18 34.19 -0.94
C SER A 492 -5.24 32.70 -0.57
N GLU A 493 -5.60 32.40 0.69
CA GLU A 493 -5.69 31.05 1.22
C GLU A 493 -6.73 30.24 0.45
N GLN A 494 -6.45 28.95 0.19
CA GLN A 494 -7.34 28.07 -0.55
C GLN A 494 -7.23 26.62 -0.09
N LEU A 495 -8.38 25.97 0.09
CA LEU A 495 -8.50 24.52 0.06
C LEU A 495 -9.00 24.12 -1.33
N PHE A 496 -8.21 23.31 -2.04
CA PHE A 496 -8.57 22.76 -3.35
C PHE A 496 -8.76 21.25 -3.23
N ILE A 497 -9.95 20.77 -3.60
CA ILE A 497 -10.29 19.36 -3.67
C ILE A 497 -10.68 19.05 -5.11
N HIS A 498 -9.96 18.13 -5.74
CA HIS A 498 -10.20 17.69 -7.11
C HIS A 498 -10.32 16.17 -7.16
N ALA A 499 -11.43 15.70 -7.72
CA ALA A 499 -11.67 14.30 -8.02
C ALA A 499 -11.68 14.11 -9.53
N GLU A 500 -10.86 13.18 -10.03
CA GLU A 500 -10.74 12.90 -11.48
C GLU A 500 -12.06 12.38 -12.07
N LYS A 501 -12.86 11.67 -11.26
CA LYS A 501 -14.06 10.97 -11.73
C LYS A 501 -15.26 11.14 -10.80
N ASN A 502 -15.34 10.33 -9.74
CA ASN A 502 -16.43 10.38 -8.77
C ASN A 502 -15.92 10.98 -7.46
N GLN A 503 -16.77 11.78 -6.81
CA GLN A 503 -16.57 12.23 -5.44
C GLN A 503 -17.79 11.79 -4.62
N ASP A 504 -17.58 10.77 -3.78
CA ASP A 504 -18.60 10.26 -2.87
C ASP A 504 -18.32 10.81 -1.45
N ILE A 505 -19.34 11.34 -0.79
CA ILE A 505 -19.26 11.89 0.57
C ILE A 505 -20.36 11.22 1.39
N GLU A 506 -19.98 10.57 2.49
CA GLU A 506 -20.89 9.89 3.43
C GLU A 506 -20.65 10.43 4.84
N VAL A 507 -21.72 10.91 5.48
CA VAL A 507 -21.70 11.48 6.83
C VAL A 507 -22.76 10.76 7.66
N GLU A 508 -22.31 10.05 8.70
CA GLU A 508 -23.16 9.14 9.49
C GLU A 508 -24.09 9.85 10.48
N HIS A 509 -23.85 11.13 10.77
CA HIS A 509 -24.66 11.89 11.72
C HIS A 509 -24.99 13.29 11.17
N ASP A 510 -24.23 14.32 11.58
CA ASP A 510 -24.51 15.70 11.19
C ASP A 510 -23.44 16.23 10.23
N GLU A 511 -23.87 16.74 9.08
CA GLU A 511 -23.05 17.59 8.20
C GLU A 511 -23.37 19.06 8.49
N THR A 512 -22.33 19.87 8.71
CA THR A 512 -22.48 21.33 8.86
C THR A 512 -21.63 22.04 7.83
N HIS A 513 -22.19 23.07 7.18
CA HIS A 513 -21.50 23.83 6.15
C HIS A 513 -21.82 25.32 6.30
N TRP A 514 -20.79 26.13 6.61
CA TRP A 514 -20.90 27.58 6.72
C TRP A 514 -19.93 28.25 5.75
N VAL A 515 -20.44 29.23 5.01
CA VAL A 515 -19.67 30.03 4.05
C VAL A 515 -19.75 31.48 4.48
N GLY A 516 -18.61 32.09 4.82
CA GLY A 516 -18.55 33.47 5.33
C GLY A 516 -18.76 34.56 4.27
N ASN A 517 -18.69 34.22 2.98
CA ASN A 517 -18.96 35.13 1.87
C ASN A 517 -19.81 34.40 0.80
N ASP A 518 -19.31 34.24 -0.43
CA ASP A 518 -20.09 33.71 -1.55
C ASP A 518 -19.91 32.20 -1.75
N ARG A 519 -21.01 31.49 -2.08
CA ARG A 519 -21.00 30.11 -2.57
C ARG A 519 -21.54 30.06 -3.99
N THR A 520 -20.75 29.54 -4.92
CA THR A 520 -21.21 29.22 -6.30
C THR A 520 -21.22 27.71 -6.49
N ARG A 521 -22.32 27.17 -7.03
CA ARG A 521 -22.46 25.75 -7.39
C ARG A 521 -22.89 25.63 -8.84
N ARG A 522 -22.22 24.76 -9.59
CA ARG A 522 -22.56 24.44 -10.99
C ARG A 522 -22.66 22.93 -11.14
N VAL A 523 -23.76 22.48 -11.73
CA VAL A 523 -24.02 21.08 -12.09
C VAL A 523 -24.38 21.08 -13.57
N ASP A 524 -23.56 20.45 -14.41
CA ASP A 524 -23.75 20.48 -15.88
C ASP A 524 -24.81 19.48 -16.38
N ARG A 525 -25.20 18.52 -15.54
CA ARG A 525 -26.28 17.55 -15.82
C ARG A 525 -27.35 17.65 -14.74
N ASP A 526 -27.57 16.56 -14.01
CA ASP A 526 -28.71 16.41 -13.12
C ASP A 526 -28.30 16.59 -11.66
N GLU A 527 -29.18 17.23 -10.89
CA GLU A 527 -29.14 17.26 -9.43
C GLU A 527 -30.43 16.67 -8.88
N THR A 528 -30.31 15.68 -7.99
CA THR A 528 -31.42 15.10 -7.25
C THR A 528 -31.23 15.37 -5.76
N VAL A 529 -32.24 15.96 -5.11
CA VAL A 529 -32.23 16.25 -3.67
C VAL A 529 -33.42 15.55 -3.01
N LEU A 530 -33.16 14.73 -1.99
CA LEU A 530 -34.19 14.08 -1.18
C LEU A 530 -34.07 14.54 0.27
N ILE A 531 -35.08 15.26 0.76
CA ILE A 531 -35.21 15.64 2.17
C ILE A 531 -36.33 14.79 2.78
N LYS A 532 -36.00 13.95 3.77
CA LYS A 532 -36.98 13.03 4.39
C LYS A 532 -37.89 13.68 5.44
N ARG A 533 -37.45 14.80 6.02
CA ARG A 533 -38.21 15.57 7.01
C ARG A 533 -38.44 16.98 6.46
N ASP A 534 -37.81 17.97 7.07
CA ASP A 534 -38.10 19.37 6.80
C ASP A 534 -36.99 20.04 5.99
N LEU A 535 -37.37 20.87 5.02
CA LEU A 535 -36.50 21.83 4.36
C LEU A 535 -36.93 23.23 4.78
N SER A 536 -36.02 23.98 5.41
CA SER A 536 -36.21 25.40 5.72
C SER A 536 -35.06 26.20 5.11
N PHE A 537 -35.38 27.28 4.40
CA PHE A 537 -34.39 28.23 3.90
C PHE A 537 -34.95 29.65 4.00
N THR A 538 -34.09 30.61 4.31
CA THR A 538 -34.41 32.03 4.38
C THR A 538 -33.55 32.79 3.38
N VAL A 539 -34.15 33.72 2.64
CA VAL A 539 -33.45 34.59 1.69
C VAL A 539 -33.76 36.04 2.07
N ASP A 540 -32.80 36.74 2.67
CA ASP A 540 -33.02 38.09 3.22
C ASP A 540 -33.23 39.17 2.14
N ARG A 541 -32.69 38.94 0.94
CA ARG A 541 -32.80 39.87 -0.19
C ARG A 541 -33.69 39.29 -1.29
N ASN A 542 -33.08 38.78 -2.35
CA ASN A 542 -33.79 38.39 -3.57
C ASN A 542 -33.59 36.91 -3.85
N LYS A 543 -34.68 36.22 -4.22
CA LYS A 543 -34.65 34.89 -4.85
C LYS A 543 -35.07 35.06 -6.30
N MET A 544 -34.22 34.64 -7.24
CA MET A 544 -34.56 34.56 -8.66
C MET A 544 -34.53 33.09 -9.08
N VAL A 545 -35.60 32.63 -9.73
CA VAL A 545 -35.71 31.27 -10.27
C VAL A 545 -36.03 31.41 -11.76
N HIS A 546 -35.19 30.83 -12.62
CA HIS A 546 -35.39 30.83 -14.07
C HIS A 546 -35.36 29.37 -14.56
N ILE A 547 -36.46 28.92 -15.15
CA ILE A 547 -36.67 27.55 -15.61
C ILE A 547 -37.00 27.63 -17.09
N VAL A 548 -36.18 27.00 -17.94
CA VAL A 548 -36.37 26.99 -19.40
C VAL A 548 -37.36 25.92 -19.85
N GLY A 549 -37.36 24.78 -19.15
CA GLY A 549 -38.30 23.68 -19.37
C GLY A 549 -39.55 23.81 -18.50
N ASN A 550 -39.95 22.69 -17.89
CA ASN A 550 -41.16 22.63 -17.07
C ASN A 550 -40.82 22.82 -15.58
N HIS A 551 -41.71 23.50 -14.86
CA HIS A 551 -41.79 23.47 -13.41
C HIS A 551 -43.03 22.68 -12.99
N SER A 552 -42.86 21.68 -12.13
CA SER A 552 -43.97 20.89 -11.57
C SER A 552 -43.78 20.81 -10.06
N GLU A 553 -44.82 21.16 -9.32
CA GLU A 553 -44.86 21.10 -7.85
C GLU A 553 -46.10 20.32 -7.44
N ASN A 554 -45.94 19.31 -6.57
CA ASN A 554 -47.04 18.56 -5.98
C ASN A 554 -46.98 18.70 -4.46
N ILE A 555 -48.08 19.13 -3.85
CA ILE A 555 -48.18 19.41 -2.43
C ILE A 555 -49.36 18.61 -1.89
N ASP A 556 -49.08 17.49 -1.22
CA ASP A 556 -50.13 16.63 -0.64
C ASP A 556 -50.79 17.28 0.60
N GLY A 557 -50.05 18.19 1.25
CA GLY A 557 -50.51 18.97 2.40
C GLY A 557 -51.10 20.33 2.00
N ALA A 558 -50.87 21.34 2.83
CA ALA A 558 -51.32 22.70 2.57
C ALA A 558 -50.18 23.57 1.99
N MET A 559 -50.51 24.43 1.03
CA MET A 559 -49.65 25.51 0.54
C MET A 559 -50.15 26.86 1.08
N SER A 560 -49.24 27.70 1.59
CA SER A 560 -49.55 29.07 1.98
C SER A 560 -48.53 30.02 1.36
N VAL A 561 -49.03 31.02 0.62
CA VAL A 561 -48.20 32.04 -0.03
C VAL A 561 -48.67 33.41 0.45
N ILE A 562 -47.76 34.17 1.05
CA ILE A 562 -48.02 35.53 1.52
C ILE A 562 -47.11 36.47 0.74
N VAL A 563 -47.71 37.38 -0.04
CA VAL A 563 -46.99 38.40 -0.80
C VAL A 563 -47.29 39.76 -0.20
N GLY A 564 -46.29 40.43 0.40
CA GLY A 564 -46.49 41.69 1.12
C GLY A 564 -46.71 42.93 0.23
N LYS A 565 -46.54 42.80 -1.09
CA LYS A 565 -46.76 43.89 -2.06
C LYS A 565 -47.57 43.37 -3.25
N ASN A 566 -46.93 43.19 -4.41
CA ASN A 566 -47.60 42.83 -5.66
C ASN A 566 -47.28 41.37 -6.02
N LEU A 567 -48.31 40.61 -6.36
CA LEU A 567 -48.21 39.36 -7.12
C LEU A 567 -48.64 39.65 -8.56
N THR A 568 -47.84 39.24 -9.54
CA THR A 568 -48.20 39.36 -10.96
C THR A 568 -47.97 38.01 -11.61
N GLU A 569 -49.06 37.42 -12.11
CA GLU A 569 -49.04 36.16 -12.84
C GLU A 569 -49.45 36.43 -14.29
N SER A 570 -48.72 35.85 -15.25
CA SER A 570 -48.99 36.02 -16.68
C SER A 570 -48.89 34.66 -17.35
N VAL A 571 -50.00 34.19 -17.91
CA VAL A 571 -50.10 32.90 -18.57
C VAL A 571 -50.54 33.11 -20.01
N LEU A 572 -49.70 32.67 -20.96
CA LEU A 572 -49.88 32.99 -22.38
C LEU A 572 -50.92 32.13 -23.10
N ILE A 573 -51.12 30.89 -22.65
CA ILE A 573 -51.97 29.91 -23.35
C ILE A 573 -53.19 29.56 -22.50
N ASN A 574 -52.99 28.94 -21.34
CA ASN A 574 -54.08 28.42 -20.53
C ASN A 574 -53.76 28.49 -19.03
N TYR A 575 -54.63 29.15 -18.27
CA TYR A 575 -54.67 29.08 -16.81
C TYR A 575 -55.91 28.27 -16.42
N ALA A 576 -55.73 27.16 -15.71
CA ALA A 576 -56.81 26.30 -15.25
C ALA A 576 -56.66 26.06 -13.74
N GLU A 577 -57.69 26.42 -12.99
CA GLU A 577 -57.77 26.23 -11.55
C GLU A 577 -58.97 25.34 -11.24
N THR A 578 -58.76 24.28 -10.45
CA THR A 578 -59.82 23.36 -10.02
C THR A 578 -59.77 23.24 -8.51
N VAL A 579 -60.84 23.67 -7.85
CA VAL A 579 -60.97 23.63 -6.38
C VAL A 579 -62.02 22.57 -6.03
N GLY A 580 -61.61 21.50 -5.34
CA GLY A 580 -62.53 20.42 -4.94
C GLY A 580 -63.44 20.78 -3.75
N GLY A 581 -63.04 21.78 -2.96
CA GLY A 581 -63.79 22.32 -1.82
C GLY A 581 -64.38 23.69 -2.11
N ALA A 582 -64.11 24.65 -1.23
CA ALA A 582 -64.54 26.04 -1.40
C ALA A 582 -63.38 26.90 -1.90
N MET A 583 -63.68 27.79 -2.86
CA MET A 583 -62.82 28.89 -3.26
C MET A 583 -63.38 30.18 -2.66
N GLU A 584 -62.57 30.91 -1.88
CA GLU A 584 -62.94 32.21 -1.31
C GLU A 584 -62.03 33.30 -1.88
N LEU A 585 -62.63 34.31 -2.52
CA LEU A 585 -61.92 35.46 -3.07
C LEU A 585 -62.38 36.74 -2.37
N ASN A 586 -61.54 37.26 -1.48
CA ASN A 586 -61.78 38.53 -0.79
C ASN A 586 -60.92 39.63 -1.42
N VAL A 587 -61.56 40.65 -1.99
CA VAL A 587 -60.87 41.79 -2.62
C VAL A 587 -61.22 43.07 -1.86
N GLY A 588 -60.23 43.71 -1.25
CA GLY A 588 -60.45 44.87 -0.37
C GLY A 588 -60.76 46.19 -1.07
N ALA A 589 -60.49 46.30 -2.38
CA ALA A 589 -60.70 47.52 -3.15
C ALA A 589 -61.52 47.29 -4.43
N ALA A 590 -60.88 46.82 -5.50
CA ALA A 590 -61.53 46.63 -6.78
C ALA A 590 -61.09 45.30 -7.42
N LEU A 591 -62.05 44.53 -7.91
CA LEU A 591 -61.83 43.38 -8.78
C LEU A 591 -62.27 43.77 -10.20
N THR A 592 -61.36 43.66 -11.17
CA THR A 592 -61.67 43.85 -12.59
C THR A 592 -61.43 42.54 -13.33
N MET A 593 -62.47 42.02 -13.98
CA MET A 593 -62.38 40.83 -14.83
C MET A 593 -62.75 41.22 -16.25
N THR A 594 -61.85 41.01 -17.20
CA THR A 594 -62.07 41.28 -18.62
C THR A 594 -61.93 39.98 -19.39
N VAL A 595 -62.95 39.62 -20.16
CA VAL A 595 -62.96 38.40 -20.99
C VAL A 595 -63.10 38.80 -22.44
N GLY A 596 -62.13 38.44 -23.29
CA GLY A 596 -62.06 38.91 -24.68
C GLY A 596 -63.00 38.23 -25.67
N ALA A 597 -63.53 37.05 -25.34
CA ALA A 597 -64.41 36.28 -26.24
C ALA A 597 -65.71 35.85 -25.54
N ALA A 598 -65.66 34.80 -24.74
CA ALA A 598 -66.84 34.25 -24.07
C ALA A 598 -66.54 33.93 -22.61
N MET A 599 -67.46 34.30 -21.73
CA MET A 599 -67.49 33.88 -20.33
C MET A 599 -68.70 32.95 -20.13
N SER A 600 -68.50 31.81 -19.48
CA SER A 600 -69.56 30.89 -19.10
C SER A 600 -69.46 30.62 -17.60
N GLU A 601 -70.54 30.89 -16.87
CA GLU A 601 -70.66 30.62 -15.46
C GLU A 601 -71.81 29.61 -15.26
N SER A 602 -71.52 28.49 -14.62
CA SER A 602 -72.50 27.44 -14.32
C SER A 602 -72.45 27.11 -12.84
N VAL A 603 -73.59 27.24 -12.15
CA VAL A 603 -73.71 26.97 -10.71
C VAL A 603 -74.67 25.81 -10.52
N GLY A 604 -74.18 24.68 -9.99
CA GLY A 604 -75.01 23.48 -9.75
C GLY A 604 -75.93 23.60 -8.53
N GLY A 605 -75.60 24.47 -7.58
CA GLY A 605 -76.37 24.76 -6.38
C GLY A 605 -77.11 26.10 -6.46
N ALA A 606 -77.07 26.86 -5.37
CA ALA A 606 -77.63 28.21 -5.33
C ALA A 606 -76.55 29.24 -5.69
N LYS A 607 -76.89 30.20 -6.55
CA LYS A 607 -76.14 31.44 -6.75
C LYS A 607 -76.82 32.56 -5.97
N SER A 608 -76.08 33.27 -5.12
CA SER A 608 -76.55 34.44 -4.38
C SER A 608 -75.63 35.62 -4.69
N GLU A 609 -76.20 36.70 -5.22
CA GLU A 609 -75.50 37.95 -5.47
C GLU A 609 -76.10 39.03 -4.58
N SER A 610 -75.28 39.65 -3.73
CA SER A 610 -75.67 40.80 -2.91
C SER A 610 -74.78 41.98 -3.27
N ILE A 611 -75.40 43.11 -3.61
CA ILE A 611 -74.71 44.29 -4.10
C ILE A 611 -75.11 45.45 -3.21
N GLY A 612 -74.15 45.97 -2.43
CA GLY A 612 -74.41 47.08 -1.51
C GLY A 612 -74.56 48.45 -2.19
N GLY A 613 -74.12 48.55 -3.45
CA GLY A 613 -74.27 49.75 -4.29
C GLY A 613 -75.18 49.49 -5.49
N SER A 614 -74.81 50.04 -6.65
CA SER A 614 -75.55 49.84 -7.90
C SER A 614 -75.06 48.61 -8.67
N LYS A 615 -75.98 47.76 -9.14
CA LYS A 615 -75.72 46.81 -10.24
C LYS A 615 -76.08 47.49 -11.56
N SER A 616 -75.19 47.44 -12.55
CA SER A 616 -75.50 47.81 -13.94
C SER A 616 -75.16 46.63 -14.84
N GLU A 617 -76.16 46.14 -15.57
CA GLU A 617 -75.99 45.11 -16.60
C GLU A 617 -76.37 45.72 -17.94
N THR A 618 -75.48 45.59 -18.94
CA THR A 618 -75.74 46.00 -20.31
C THR A 618 -75.56 44.78 -21.21
N ILE A 619 -76.56 44.45 -21.99
CA ILE A 619 -76.58 43.26 -22.85
C ILE A 619 -76.68 43.73 -24.30
N GLY A 620 -75.66 43.42 -25.11
CA GLY A 620 -75.55 43.93 -26.48
C GLY A 620 -76.46 43.24 -27.50
N HIS A 621 -77.00 42.05 -27.15
CA HIS A 621 -77.89 41.25 -27.99
C HIS A 621 -79.07 40.74 -27.14
N ASP A 622 -79.27 39.43 -27.07
CA ASP A 622 -80.43 38.83 -26.42
C ASP A 622 -80.15 38.50 -24.94
N GLN A 623 -81.10 38.86 -24.07
CA GLN A 623 -81.20 38.33 -22.71
C GLN A 623 -82.34 37.30 -22.65
N THR A 624 -82.02 36.05 -22.30
CA THR A 624 -83.03 35.03 -22.02
C THR A 624 -83.00 34.69 -20.53
N VAL A 625 -84.11 34.92 -19.83
CA VAL A 625 -84.27 34.54 -18.41
C VAL A 625 -85.30 33.41 -18.33
N GLN A 626 -84.84 32.22 -17.95
CA GLN A 626 -85.72 31.08 -17.68
C GLN A 626 -85.70 30.76 -16.18
N VAL A 627 -86.87 30.80 -15.55
CA VAL A 627 -87.02 30.52 -14.10
C VAL A 627 -87.91 29.31 -13.92
N GLY A 628 -87.37 28.23 -13.34
CA GLY A 628 -88.08 26.95 -13.24
C GLY A 628 -89.17 26.88 -12.17
N LYS A 629 -89.21 27.83 -11.23
CA LYS A 629 -90.25 27.91 -10.18
C LYS A 629 -90.84 29.31 -10.11
N ASN A 630 -90.36 30.14 -9.19
CA ASN A 630 -90.91 31.46 -8.92
C ASN A 630 -89.87 32.54 -9.25
N LEU A 631 -90.28 33.54 -10.01
CA LEU A 631 -89.58 34.82 -10.12
C LEU A 631 -90.31 35.83 -9.24
N THR A 632 -89.65 36.34 -8.20
CA THR A 632 -90.17 37.43 -7.37
C THR A 632 -89.32 38.66 -7.60
N GLN A 633 -89.95 39.74 -8.07
CA GLN A 633 -89.31 41.05 -8.18
C GLN A 633 -89.99 41.99 -7.18
N SER A 634 -89.20 42.59 -6.31
CA SER A 634 -89.66 43.59 -5.35
C SER A 634 -88.87 44.87 -5.57
N VAL A 635 -89.56 45.95 -5.95
CA VAL A 635 -88.96 47.25 -6.25
C VAL A 635 -89.57 48.26 -5.28
N GLN A 636 -88.73 48.93 -4.49
CA GLN A 636 -89.20 49.84 -3.42
C GLN A 636 -89.56 51.23 -3.91
N GLU A 637 -88.88 51.70 -4.96
CA GLU A 637 -89.17 52.99 -5.59
C GLU A 637 -89.87 52.77 -6.93
N ASN A 638 -89.20 53.08 -8.05
CA ASN A 638 -89.79 53.04 -9.37
C ASN A 638 -89.32 51.79 -10.13
N GLN A 639 -90.27 51.00 -10.61
CA GLN A 639 -90.02 50.06 -11.69
C GLN A 639 -90.48 50.70 -13.00
N THR A 640 -89.54 50.96 -13.91
CA THR A 640 -89.84 51.40 -15.28
C THR A 640 -89.56 50.26 -16.24
N THR A 641 -90.59 49.81 -16.94
CA THR A 641 -90.46 48.83 -18.02
C THR A 641 -90.80 49.54 -19.33
N GLU A 642 -89.79 49.77 -20.16
CA GLU A 642 -89.97 50.33 -21.50
C GLU A 642 -89.75 49.23 -22.54
N VAL A 643 -90.74 49.00 -23.39
CA VAL A 643 -90.66 48.03 -24.49
C VAL A 643 -91.00 48.76 -25.78
N THR A 644 -90.03 48.86 -26.70
CA THR A 644 -90.13 49.70 -27.91
C THR A 644 -90.86 49.03 -29.07
N LYS A 645 -90.97 47.69 -29.07
CA LYS A 645 -91.76 46.92 -30.03
C LYS A 645 -92.96 46.25 -29.33
N ASP A 646 -92.85 44.96 -29.05
CA ASP A 646 -93.97 44.15 -28.58
C ASP A 646 -93.73 43.70 -27.15
N CYS A 647 -94.63 44.07 -26.25
CA CYS A 647 -94.72 43.46 -24.92
C CYS A 647 -95.82 42.40 -24.95
N LYS A 648 -95.43 41.13 -24.87
CA LYS A 648 -96.37 40.00 -24.75
C LYS A 648 -96.28 39.42 -23.35
N GLN A 649 -97.37 39.51 -22.61
CA GLN A 649 -97.54 38.79 -21.35
C GLN A 649 -98.55 37.68 -21.58
N THR A 650 -98.20 36.47 -21.15
CA THR A 650 -99.10 35.31 -21.20
C THR A 650 -99.07 34.68 -19.82
N VAL A 651 -100.22 34.65 -19.16
CA VAL A 651 -100.37 34.17 -17.79
C VAL A 651 -101.33 32.99 -17.84
N GLY A 652 -100.85 31.79 -17.50
CA GLY A 652 -101.69 30.58 -17.52
C GLY A 652 -102.66 30.49 -16.34
N GLY A 653 -102.43 31.28 -15.29
CA GLY A 653 -103.31 31.40 -14.12
C GLY A 653 -103.93 32.78 -14.03
N GLN A 654 -104.07 33.29 -12.81
CA GLN A 654 -104.61 34.63 -12.57
C GLN A 654 -103.56 35.71 -12.89
N TYR A 655 -103.99 36.72 -13.65
CA TYR A 655 -103.27 37.99 -13.77
C TYR A 655 -104.03 39.05 -12.96
N SER A 656 -103.38 39.62 -11.96
CA SER A 656 -103.94 40.70 -11.13
C SER A 656 -103.08 41.95 -11.26
N ILE A 657 -103.74 43.07 -11.51
CA ILE A 657 -103.16 44.40 -11.40
C ILE A 657 -103.90 45.10 -10.27
N GLU A 658 -103.18 45.43 -9.20
CA GLU A 658 -103.70 46.27 -8.13
C GLU A 658 -102.91 47.58 -8.12
N VAL A 659 -103.60 48.71 -8.29
CA VAL A 659 -103.00 50.04 -8.26
C VAL A 659 -103.76 50.90 -7.27
N LYS A 660 -103.05 51.47 -6.29
CA LYS A 660 -103.67 52.17 -5.15
C LYS A 660 -104.05 53.62 -5.43
N LYS A 661 -103.47 54.25 -6.46
CA LYS A 661 -103.74 55.65 -6.82
C LYS A 661 -104.44 55.74 -8.17
N GLU A 662 -103.65 55.66 -9.24
CA GLU A 662 -104.14 55.88 -10.59
C GLU A 662 -103.59 54.80 -11.51
N ALA A 663 -104.48 54.03 -12.12
CA ALA A 663 -104.14 53.12 -13.20
C ALA A 663 -104.61 53.73 -14.51
N THR A 664 -103.66 54.11 -15.36
CA THR A 664 -103.95 54.74 -16.65
C THR A 664 -103.54 53.80 -17.76
N VAL A 665 -104.52 53.30 -18.50
CA VAL A 665 -104.30 52.53 -19.74
C VAL A 665 -104.59 53.46 -20.90
N MET A 666 -103.54 53.89 -21.60
CA MET A 666 -103.66 54.67 -22.83
C MET A 666 -103.22 53.81 -24.00
N ALA A 667 -104.14 53.53 -24.93
CA ALA A 667 -103.83 52.85 -26.17
C ALA A 667 -104.70 53.41 -27.30
N LYS A 668 -104.23 53.35 -28.55
CA LYS A 668 -105.05 53.69 -29.73
C LYS A 668 -106.30 52.82 -29.83
N LYS A 669 -106.23 51.58 -29.30
CA LYS A 669 -107.34 50.65 -29.18
C LYS A 669 -107.13 49.83 -27.91
N ILE A 670 -108.13 49.83 -27.02
CA ILE A 670 -108.20 48.89 -25.90
C ILE A 670 -109.24 47.85 -26.28
N GLN A 671 -108.86 46.59 -26.28
CA GLN A 671 -109.76 45.47 -26.51
C GLN A 671 -109.78 44.62 -25.24
N LEU A 672 -110.91 44.64 -24.55
CA LEU A 672 -111.19 43.71 -23.46
C LEU A 672 -112.08 42.61 -24.04
N THR A 673 -111.65 41.37 -23.88
CA THR A 673 -112.40 40.20 -24.32
C THR A 673 -112.27 39.18 -23.20
N ALA A 674 -113.40 38.70 -22.71
CA ALA A 674 -113.47 37.63 -21.74
C ALA A 674 -114.47 36.59 -22.25
N ASP A 675 -114.20 35.33 -21.98
CA ASP A 675 -115.03 34.22 -22.48
C ASP A 675 -116.35 34.10 -21.73
N ASP A 676 -116.40 34.54 -20.47
CA ASP A 676 -117.58 34.40 -19.61
C ASP A 676 -118.19 35.76 -19.21
N GLU A 677 -117.42 36.59 -18.52
CA GLU A 677 -117.91 37.86 -17.98
C GLU A 677 -116.84 38.95 -18.06
N ILE A 678 -117.24 40.12 -18.56
CA ILE A 678 -116.51 41.37 -18.31
C ILE A 678 -117.33 42.16 -17.30
N ASN A 679 -116.75 42.36 -16.11
CA ASN A 679 -117.32 43.19 -15.08
C ASN A 679 -116.48 44.46 -14.89
N LEU A 680 -117.05 45.60 -15.29
CA LEU A 680 -116.49 46.91 -15.02
C LEU A 680 -117.22 47.50 -13.81
N LYS A 681 -116.58 47.46 -12.66
CA LYS A 681 -117.15 47.91 -11.39
C LYS A 681 -116.47 49.17 -10.88
N THR A 682 -117.26 50.12 -10.41
CA THR A 682 -116.78 51.30 -9.69
C THR A 682 -117.70 51.57 -8.51
N GLY A 683 -117.26 51.24 -7.29
CA GLY A 683 -118.11 51.28 -6.10
C GLY A 683 -119.32 50.36 -6.22
N SER A 684 -120.53 50.93 -6.08
CA SER A 684 -121.80 50.22 -6.30
C SER A 684 -122.34 50.31 -7.73
N ALA A 685 -121.65 51.00 -8.65
CA ALA A 685 -121.99 51.05 -10.06
C ALA A 685 -121.26 49.94 -10.83
N GLU A 686 -121.96 49.30 -11.75
CA GLU A 686 -121.45 48.13 -12.44
C GLU A 686 -121.97 48.05 -13.87
N ILE A 687 -121.08 47.67 -14.78
CA ILE A 687 -121.42 47.23 -16.14
C ILE A 687 -120.94 45.80 -16.26
N ILE A 688 -121.89 44.88 -16.34
CA ILE A 688 -121.60 43.46 -16.54
C ILE A 688 -122.01 43.11 -17.96
N MET A 689 -121.05 42.61 -18.73
CA MET A 689 -121.29 42.01 -20.03
C MET A 689 -121.05 40.51 -19.90
N LYS A 690 -122.09 39.72 -20.13
CA LYS A 690 -122.02 38.26 -20.06
C LYS A 690 -121.95 37.66 -21.45
N SER A 691 -121.34 36.48 -21.53
CA SER A 691 -121.16 35.71 -22.76
C SER A 691 -122.47 35.35 -23.47
N ASN A 692 -123.58 35.25 -22.75
CA ASN A 692 -124.92 35.02 -23.30
C ASN A 692 -125.51 36.24 -24.04
N GLY A 693 -124.78 37.37 -24.08
CA GLY A 693 -125.19 38.62 -24.74
C GLY A 693 -125.92 39.61 -23.82
N ASP A 694 -126.16 39.25 -22.56
CA ASP A 694 -126.78 40.16 -21.60
C ASP A 694 -125.79 41.24 -21.19
N ILE A 695 -126.23 42.49 -21.33
CA ILE A 695 -125.54 43.64 -20.77
C ILE A 695 -126.42 44.20 -19.66
N THR A 696 -125.93 44.09 -18.43
CA THR A 696 -126.58 44.66 -17.26
C THR A 696 -125.82 45.90 -16.84
N ILE A 697 -126.51 47.03 -16.86
CA ILE A 697 -126.00 48.29 -16.32
C ILE A 697 -126.78 48.56 -15.04
N SER A 698 -126.09 48.59 -13.92
CA SER A 698 -126.69 48.75 -12.59
C SER A 698 -125.99 49.85 -11.81
N GLY A 699 -126.77 50.65 -11.09
CA GLY A 699 -126.25 51.75 -10.26
C GLY A 699 -127.37 52.52 -9.59
N GLY A 700 -127.07 53.15 -8.45
CA GLY A 700 -128.09 53.85 -7.63
C GLY A 700 -128.84 54.96 -8.36
N LYS A 701 -128.24 55.53 -9.41
CA LYS A 701 -128.92 56.43 -10.36
C LYS A 701 -128.29 56.26 -11.74
N ILE A 702 -129.04 55.72 -12.69
CA ILE A 702 -128.64 55.64 -14.09
C ILE A 702 -129.22 56.85 -14.80
N THR A 703 -128.37 57.84 -15.07
CA THR A 703 -128.78 59.04 -15.82
C THR A 703 -128.29 58.91 -17.26
N VAL A 704 -129.19 58.57 -18.18
CA VAL A 704 -128.90 58.61 -19.62
C VAL A 704 -129.24 60.00 -20.13
N LYS A 705 -128.23 60.83 -20.38
CA LYS A 705 -128.39 62.21 -20.84
C LYS A 705 -127.81 62.37 -22.24
N GLY A 706 -128.68 62.42 -23.25
CA GLY A 706 -128.30 62.74 -24.62
C GLY A 706 -128.26 64.24 -24.87
N SER A 707 -127.27 64.73 -25.61
CA SER A 707 -127.28 66.07 -26.21
C SER A 707 -128.11 66.14 -27.51
N GLY A 708 -128.58 64.98 -27.99
CA GLY A 708 -129.55 64.78 -29.07
C GLY A 708 -130.46 63.58 -28.74
N ASP A 709 -131.12 62.99 -29.74
CA ASP A 709 -132.11 61.92 -29.51
C ASP A 709 -131.52 60.71 -28.77
N VAL A 710 -132.11 60.38 -27.62
CA VAL A 710 -131.88 59.11 -26.96
C VAL A 710 -132.87 58.10 -27.54
N ILE A 711 -132.39 57.28 -28.48
CA ILE A 711 -133.18 56.25 -29.13
C ILE A 711 -133.01 54.95 -28.36
N LEU A 712 -133.99 54.63 -27.51
CA LEU A 712 -134.11 53.29 -26.92
C LEU A 712 -135.01 52.46 -27.82
N LYS A 713 -134.44 51.40 -28.42
CA LYS A 713 -135.16 50.47 -29.29
C LYS A 713 -135.03 49.06 -28.71
N GLY A 714 -136.16 48.48 -28.35
CA GLY A 714 -136.28 47.09 -27.93
C GLY A 714 -137.61 46.54 -28.40
N SER A 715 -137.67 45.22 -28.64
CA SER A 715 -138.92 44.53 -28.97
C SER A 715 -139.97 44.65 -27.86
N LYS A 716 -139.54 44.96 -26.64
CA LYS A 716 -140.37 45.35 -25.50
C LYS A 716 -139.56 46.25 -24.56
N ILE A 717 -140.07 47.44 -24.28
CA ILE A 717 -139.56 48.32 -23.22
C ILE A 717 -140.61 48.26 -22.12
N ALA A 718 -140.27 47.65 -20.99
CA ALA A 718 -141.11 47.60 -19.80
C ALA A 718 -140.64 48.68 -18.85
N GLU A 719 -141.47 49.70 -18.62
CA GLU A 719 -141.26 50.69 -17.57
C GLU A 719 -141.98 50.21 -16.31
N ASN A 720 -141.25 50.15 -15.20
CA ASN A 720 -141.73 49.80 -13.86
C ASN A 720 -141.27 50.85 -12.87
#